data_AF-D9WTF5-F1
#
_entry.id   AF-D9WTF5-F1
#
_cell.length_a   1.000
_cell.length_b   1.000
_cell.length_c   1.000
_cell.angle_alpha   90.00
_cell.angle_beta   90.00
_cell.angle_gamma   90.00
#
_symmetry.space_group_name_H-M   'P 1'
#
loop_
_entity.id
_entity.type
_entity.pdbx_description
1 polymer ?
#
loop_
_entity_poly.entity_id
_entity_poly.type
_entity_poly.pdbx_seq_one_letter_code
_entity_poly.pdbx_strand_id
1 'polypeptide(L)'
;AFLFVNAAELLRHTGYDGWDTAAVTRCEESFLRVWYPAVSGYMLYANGNWDLTAVQTVLAIGVFCEEPTLFEDALRYAAAGAGNGSVRHRVVTAAGQGQESGRDQGHEQLAVGLLGDAAQVAWNQGVDLWGFDGDRILANVEYAARYNLGDDVRFSPDLDRTGKYLKTSVSEKARGTLPPIYERAYAHYAGVRGLATPHTKRAVFRGPGGARAVEGGNDDLPGWGTLTHAGAKSTPAVPTAPAGLTATGGRHAVTLAWLPSAWATGYTVRRATGPDGPYEPIASGVATPAYTDRTVRAGRTYYYTAGAANSRGTSGSSGWVAATAGLPGPWSTRDVGTPRLPGSAAFDGERFVLEAGGTADSCRLVHLPLRGDGTVTARIVWPLSSQYATIGVTVRGSLDAAAPYASMLVQGLPLHTWSGVWTVRRSAGAPVSATGSTPVPPSQRQAITTAAAFPLSDLGTLPASATPLEAPCVEGAGDGYRLRAPYWVRVTRRGGRCTGAISPDGERWTEVGSTEVRLGRTAYAGLTLSSCLGVDEAYAETGTGAFDNVTVASPAGPLWTVPRPVRTATGLRARAVADAIELAWTDPDLAARYTVLRAVRARGPYETVATGVGPVGFGTRIRYADATGTPGVTYHYAVAKTNRGGRGPLSPPASARMPTPAVPQLTSADTVFTNRGVPFRHLLSATHEPVRFTASGLPDGLRVDEHTGLVSGRPSASGTFTLTTGAGNASGTATGTLTVDIGTPPPAPWSYGDLGDPVLDERAFGTYGVVAVRTPGSTAYDAGTFTVRGAGTDLTVNGQGMTGQFAHRYVSGDCEFTARLVSRIGATAVDRVGLLMAKSLSPFDQAAGAIVTGGTTAQLMLRPVVAGPSAFTGDGRVTLPCLLRLKRTGTAFAAAASTDDGATWVPLAEGTVPGFGDAPYHVGLVVCSRDPLAP
;
A
#
# COMPACT_ATOMS: atom_id res chain seq x y z
N ALA A 1 12.32 14.12 1.35
CA ALA A 1 11.43 14.62 0.28
C ALA A 1 10.92 16.03 0.61
N PHE A 2 10.12 16.19 1.67
CA PHE A 2 9.54 17.47 2.10
C PHE A 2 10.53 18.65 2.13
N LEU A 3 11.71 18.49 2.75
CA LEU A 3 12.74 19.54 2.80
C LEU A 3 13.21 19.98 1.41
N PHE A 4 13.39 19.04 0.47
CA PHE A 4 13.77 19.36 -0.91
C PHE A 4 12.68 20.13 -1.64
N VAL A 5 11.41 19.80 -1.42
CA VAL A 5 10.30 20.52 -2.06
C VAL A 5 10.18 21.95 -1.52
N ASN A 6 10.37 22.15 -0.21
CA ASN A 6 10.38 23.50 0.37
C ASN A 6 11.59 24.31 -0.11
N ALA A 7 12.78 23.70 -0.22
CA ALA A 7 13.94 24.36 -0.78
C ALA A 7 13.70 24.76 -2.24
N ALA A 8 13.09 23.88 -3.03
CA ALA A 8 12.68 24.14 -4.41
C ALA A 8 11.68 25.31 -4.48
N GLU A 9 10.65 25.32 -3.63
CA GLU A 9 9.67 26.43 -3.55
C GLU A 9 10.34 27.77 -3.22
N LEU A 10 11.22 27.80 -2.22
CA LEU A 10 11.97 28.99 -1.84
C LEU A 10 12.85 29.49 -2.99
N LEU A 11 13.61 28.61 -3.65
CA LEU A 11 14.46 28.99 -4.79
C LEU A 11 13.63 29.57 -5.94
N ARG A 12 12.45 29.00 -6.23
CA ARG A 12 11.54 29.50 -7.27
C ARG A 12 11.07 30.94 -7.01
N HIS A 13 10.84 31.30 -5.75
CA HIS A 13 10.18 32.55 -5.37
C HIS A 13 11.11 33.61 -4.74
N THR A 14 12.41 33.34 -4.62
CA THR A 14 13.40 34.29 -4.04
C THR A 14 14.10 35.17 -5.07
N GLY A 15 13.79 35.00 -6.36
CA GLY A 15 14.44 35.74 -7.44
C GLY A 15 15.83 35.20 -7.81
N TYR A 16 16.15 33.96 -7.41
CA TYR A 16 17.39 33.28 -7.79
C TYR A 16 17.41 32.94 -9.29
N ASP A 17 18.38 33.47 -10.03
CA ASP A 17 18.49 33.35 -11.49
C ASP A 17 19.26 32.11 -11.97
N GLY A 18 19.98 31.43 -11.06
CA GLY A 18 20.72 30.21 -11.35
C GLY A 18 19.86 28.95 -11.55
N TRP A 19 18.52 29.08 -11.57
CA TRP A 19 17.60 27.95 -11.74
C TRP A 19 16.57 28.24 -12.83
N ASP A 20 16.92 27.88 -14.07
CA ASP A 20 16.09 28.12 -15.23
C ASP A 20 14.79 27.29 -15.26
N THR A 21 13.84 27.70 -16.11
CA THR A 21 12.53 27.04 -16.27
C THR A 21 12.63 25.56 -16.64
N ALA A 22 13.65 25.16 -17.42
CA ALA A 22 13.84 23.77 -17.81
C ALA A 22 14.28 22.91 -16.62
N ALA A 23 15.15 23.44 -15.76
CA ALA A 23 15.59 22.81 -14.52
C ALA A 23 14.44 22.71 -13.50
N VAL A 24 13.60 23.74 -13.40
CA VAL A 24 12.37 23.71 -12.58
C VAL A 24 11.43 22.60 -13.08
N THR A 25 11.18 22.53 -14.39
CA THR A 25 10.31 21.49 -14.99
C THR A 25 10.86 20.08 -14.72
N ARG A 26 12.19 19.88 -14.84
CA ARG A 26 12.81 18.59 -14.49
C ARG A 26 12.65 18.24 -13.01
N CYS A 27 12.69 19.24 -12.13
CA CYS A 27 12.48 19.06 -10.70
C CYS A 27 11.04 18.65 -10.38
N GLU A 28 10.05 19.30 -11.00
CA GLU A 28 8.63 18.92 -10.91
C GLU A 28 8.41 17.47 -11.37
N GLU A 29 8.97 17.12 -12.53
CA GLU A 29 8.86 15.75 -13.06
C GLU A 29 9.52 14.73 -12.14
N SER A 30 10.64 15.06 -11.49
CA SER A 30 11.24 14.20 -10.47
C SER A 30 10.26 13.96 -9.33
N PHE A 31 9.72 15.03 -8.71
CA PHE A 31 8.77 14.91 -7.62
C PHE A 31 7.53 14.10 -7.99
N LEU A 32 6.99 14.29 -9.19
CA LEU A 32 5.77 13.60 -9.63
C LEU A 32 6.01 12.14 -10.08
N ARG A 33 7.18 11.81 -10.63
CA ARG A 33 7.46 10.46 -11.17
C ARG A 33 8.16 9.54 -10.19
N VAL A 34 8.95 10.07 -9.28
CA VAL A 34 9.81 9.27 -8.39
C VAL A 34 9.30 9.35 -6.96
N TRP A 35 9.09 10.57 -6.44
CA TRP A 35 8.83 10.77 -5.02
C TRP A 35 7.36 10.54 -4.67
N TYR A 36 6.44 11.12 -5.43
CA TYR A 36 5.00 11.02 -5.17
C TYR A 36 4.51 9.57 -5.13
N PRO A 37 4.81 8.68 -6.11
CA PRO A 37 4.34 7.29 -6.07
C PRO A 37 4.84 6.48 -4.86
N ALA A 38 5.93 6.92 -4.21
CA ALA A 38 6.46 6.30 -3.01
C ALA A 38 5.59 6.56 -1.76
N VAL A 39 4.90 7.70 -1.73
CA VAL A 39 4.18 8.20 -0.55
C VAL A 39 2.67 8.36 -0.79
N SER A 40 2.20 8.18 -2.02
CA SER A 40 0.80 8.42 -2.42
C SER A 40 -0.20 7.44 -1.81
N GLY A 41 0.26 6.28 -1.34
CA GLY A 41 -0.56 5.30 -0.63
C GLY A 41 -0.66 5.53 0.87
N TYR A 42 0.00 6.58 1.38
CA TYR A 42 0.21 6.81 2.80
C TYR A 42 0.88 5.57 3.47
N MET A 43 0.93 5.53 4.79
CA MET A 43 1.56 4.47 5.57
C MET A 43 0.57 3.89 6.57
N LEU A 44 -0.61 3.48 6.07
CA LEU A 44 -1.70 2.87 6.85
C LEU A 44 -1.29 1.66 7.70
N TYR A 45 -0.16 1.04 7.38
CA TYR A 45 0.42 -0.11 8.07
C TYR A 45 1.40 0.28 9.20
N ALA A 46 1.72 1.57 9.35
CA ALA A 46 2.72 2.08 10.28
C ALA A 46 2.12 3.10 11.28
N ASN A 47 2.96 3.46 12.25
CA ASN A 47 2.59 4.38 13.31
C ASN A 47 2.46 5.84 12.80
N GLY A 48 1.81 6.71 13.59
CA GLY A 48 1.31 8.01 13.11
C GLY A 48 2.32 8.95 12.46
N ASN A 49 3.58 9.00 12.90
CA ASN A 49 4.58 9.85 12.24
C ASN A 49 4.79 9.49 10.76
N TRP A 50 4.72 8.21 10.38
CA TRP A 50 4.95 7.78 9.00
C TRP A 50 3.89 8.38 8.05
N ASP A 51 2.61 8.24 8.39
CA ASP A 51 1.53 8.86 7.61
C ASP A 51 1.73 10.38 7.49
N LEU A 52 2.12 11.05 8.58
CA LEU A 52 2.34 12.49 8.56
C LEU A 52 3.50 12.90 7.64
N THR A 53 4.56 12.08 7.54
CA THR A 53 5.63 12.33 6.56
C THR A 53 5.11 12.27 5.12
N ALA A 54 4.18 11.35 4.81
CA ALA A 54 3.50 11.32 3.51
C ALA A 54 2.60 12.53 3.32
N VAL A 55 1.72 12.84 4.30
CA VAL A 55 0.78 13.96 4.21
C VAL A 55 1.51 15.28 3.93
N GLN A 56 2.52 15.64 4.73
CA GLN A 56 3.26 16.90 4.49
C GLN A 56 4.00 16.90 3.14
N THR A 57 4.52 15.74 2.72
CA THR A 57 5.26 15.63 1.45
C THR A 57 4.31 15.77 0.26
N VAL A 58 3.16 15.10 0.29
CA VAL A 58 2.14 15.18 -0.77
C VAL A 58 1.56 16.60 -0.85
N LEU A 59 1.32 17.26 0.29
CA LEU A 59 0.90 18.67 0.31
C LEU A 59 1.94 19.57 -0.37
N ALA A 60 3.21 19.46 0.03
CA ALA A 60 4.28 20.28 -0.54
C ALA A 60 4.47 20.02 -2.04
N ILE A 61 4.45 18.75 -2.48
CA ILE A 61 4.50 18.40 -3.90
C ILE A 61 3.29 18.97 -4.64
N GLY A 62 2.09 18.87 -4.06
CA GLY A 62 0.86 19.41 -4.64
C GLY A 62 0.93 20.91 -4.89
N VAL A 63 1.53 21.66 -3.95
CA VAL A 63 1.77 23.10 -4.09
C VAL A 63 2.82 23.39 -5.16
N PHE A 64 4.05 22.88 -4.99
CA PHE A 64 5.17 23.18 -5.90
C PHE A 64 4.89 22.75 -7.35
N CYS A 65 4.21 21.63 -7.55
CA CYS A 65 3.90 21.12 -8.89
C CYS A 65 2.58 21.64 -9.47
N GLU A 66 1.86 22.53 -8.79
CA GLU A 66 0.54 23.04 -9.23
C GLU A 66 -0.47 21.91 -9.49
N GLU A 67 -0.52 20.93 -8.57
CA GLU A 67 -1.34 19.73 -8.62
C GLU A 67 -2.44 19.77 -7.53
N PRO A 68 -3.54 20.52 -7.73
CA PRO A 68 -4.55 20.77 -6.71
C PRO A 68 -5.27 19.50 -6.22
N THR A 69 -5.36 18.46 -7.06
CA THR A 69 -5.97 17.18 -6.63
C THR A 69 -5.09 16.43 -5.62
N LEU A 70 -3.76 16.54 -5.74
CA LEU A 70 -2.83 15.96 -4.76
C LEU A 70 -2.94 16.71 -3.43
N PHE A 71 -2.98 18.04 -3.50
CA PHE A 71 -3.18 18.89 -2.32
C PHE A 71 -4.50 18.57 -1.59
N GLU A 72 -5.62 18.52 -2.32
CA GLU A 72 -6.93 18.17 -1.76
C GLU A 72 -7.01 16.74 -1.21
N ASP A 73 -6.30 15.78 -1.80
CA ASP A 73 -6.25 14.41 -1.30
C ASP A 73 -5.56 14.32 0.05
N ALA A 74 -4.39 14.95 0.19
CA ALA A 74 -3.66 14.98 1.46
C ALA A 74 -4.43 15.72 2.55
N LEU A 75 -5.14 16.81 2.21
CA LEU A 75 -6.03 17.50 3.15
C LEU A 75 -7.24 16.64 3.55
N ARG A 76 -7.86 15.94 2.62
CA ARG A 76 -8.95 14.99 2.93
C ARG A 76 -8.45 13.86 3.83
N TYR A 77 -7.25 13.35 3.57
CA TYR A 77 -6.62 12.34 4.43
C TYR A 77 -6.31 12.88 5.83
N ALA A 78 -5.77 14.09 5.95
CA ALA A 78 -5.54 14.73 7.24
C ALA A 78 -6.86 14.90 8.04
N ALA A 79 -7.97 15.24 7.36
CA ALA A 79 -9.26 15.47 8.00
C ALA A 79 -10.01 14.17 8.39
N ALA A 80 -9.95 13.15 7.54
CA ALA A 80 -10.82 11.97 7.60
C ALA A 80 -10.17 10.66 7.09
N GLY A 81 -8.85 10.63 6.96
CA GLY A 81 -8.10 9.44 6.54
C GLY A 81 -8.20 8.29 7.54
N ALA A 82 -8.11 7.07 7.02
CA ALA A 82 -8.29 5.84 7.80
C ALA A 82 -7.11 5.52 8.74
N GLY A 83 -5.93 6.08 8.47
CA GLY A 83 -4.70 5.81 9.22
C GLY A 83 -4.43 6.77 10.37
N ASN A 84 -3.29 6.53 11.02
CA ASN A 84 -2.82 7.28 12.19
C ASN A 84 -2.38 8.71 11.85
N GLY A 85 -2.24 9.11 10.58
CA GLY A 85 -1.90 10.48 10.20
C GLY A 85 -3.09 11.43 10.04
N SER A 86 -4.33 10.95 10.15
CA SER A 86 -5.46 11.87 10.29
C SER A 86 -5.37 12.59 11.64
N VAL A 87 -5.79 13.85 11.70
CA VAL A 87 -5.69 14.67 12.92
C VAL A 87 -6.40 14.00 14.11
N ARG A 88 -7.52 13.31 13.85
CA ARG A 88 -8.30 12.64 14.89
C ARG A 88 -7.70 11.31 15.37
N HIS A 89 -6.99 10.60 14.51
CA HIS A 89 -6.29 9.36 14.90
C HIS A 89 -4.87 9.64 15.44
N ARG A 90 -4.26 10.77 15.07
CA ARG A 90 -2.98 11.21 15.63
C ARG A 90 -3.12 11.81 17.02
N VAL A 91 -4.18 12.60 17.24
CA VAL A 91 -4.47 13.25 18.51
C VAL A 91 -5.73 12.62 19.09
N VAL A 92 -5.50 11.59 19.91
CA VAL A 92 -6.49 10.58 20.28
C VAL A 92 -7.41 11.02 21.42
N THR A 93 -7.09 12.11 22.12
CA THR A 93 -7.97 12.70 23.13
C THR A 93 -8.14 14.20 22.96
N ALA A 94 -9.26 14.74 23.45
CA ALA A 94 -9.50 16.18 23.49
C ALA A 94 -8.46 16.96 24.33
N ALA A 95 -7.76 16.28 25.25
CA ALA A 95 -6.69 16.87 26.04
C ALA A 95 -5.38 17.07 25.24
N GLY A 96 -5.30 16.59 24.00
CA GLY A 96 -4.12 16.71 23.15
C GLY A 96 -3.15 15.52 23.23
N GLN A 97 -3.52 14.43 23.91
CA GLN A 97 -2.66 13.24 23.94
C GLN A 97 -2.38 12.77 22.52
N GLY A 98 -1.09 12.69 22.19
CA GLY A 98 -0.65 12.15 20.93
C GLY A 98 -0.53 10.64 20.94
N GLN A 99 -0.82 10.02 19.80
CA GLN A 99 -0.73 8.58 19.58
C GLN A 99 0.69 8.02 19.82
N GLU A 100 1.75 8.82 19.64
CA GLU A 100 3.15 8.41 19.82
C GLU A 100 3.67 8.63 21.25
N SER A 101 2.93 9.38 22.09
CA SER A 101 3.37 9.82 23.42
C SER A 101 3.70 8.69 24.41
N GLY A 102 3.13 7.50 24.19
CA GLY A 102 3.46 6.30 24.97
C GLY A 102 4.62 5.46 24.41
N ARG A 103 5.13 5.75 23.21
CA ARG A 103 6.31 5.10 22.64
C ARG A 103 7.58 5.74 23.16
N ASP A 104 7.81 7.01 22.79
CA ASP A 104 8.83 7.90 23.34
C ASP A 104 8.59 9.35 22.91
N GLN A 105 9.20 10.30 23.61
CA GLN A 105 9.02 11.72 23.37
C GLN A 105 9.73 12.23 22.11
N GLY A 106 10.69 11.47 21.57
CA GLY A 106 11.31 11.78 20.28
C GLY A 106 10.31 11.63 19.14
N HIS A 107 9.64 10.47 19.06
CA HIS A 107 8.62 10.20 18.03
C HIS A 107 7.36 11.05 18.20
N GLU A 108 6.95 11.33 19.44
CA GLU A 108 5.81 12.23 19.70
C GLU A 108 6.10 13.64 19.19
N GLN A 109 7.22 14.23 19.60
CA GLN A 109 7.58 15.59 19.19
C GLN A 109 7.89 15.69 17.69
N LEU A 110 8.47 14.64 17.08
CA LEU A 110 8.58 14.54 15.62
C LEU A 110 7.21 14.70 14.97
N ALA A 111 6.23 13.89 15.38
CA ALA A 111 4.91 13.96 14.78
C ALA A 111 4.14 15.27 15.08
N VAL A 112 4.36 15.91 16.24
CA VAL A 112 3.85 17.27 16.50
C VAL A 112 4.43 18.25 15.47
N GLY A 113 5.74 18.18 15.20
CA GLY A 113 6.43 18.99 14.20
C GLY A 113 5.86 18.77 12.79
N LEU A 114 5.78 17.52 12.34
CA LEU A 114 5.28 17.13 11.02
C LEU A 114 3.84 17.61 10.78
N LEU A 115 2.96 17.47 11.77
CA LEU A 115 1.58 17.96 11.66
C LEU A 115 1.53 19.49 11.63
N GLY A 116 2.41 20.16 12.37
CA GLY A 116 2.57 21.61 12.30
C GLY A 116 3.12 22.11 10.95
N ASP A 117 4.03 21.36 10.32
CA ASP A 117 4.53 21.63 8.96
C ASP A 117 3.40 21.51 7.93
N ALA A 118 2.65 20.40 7.98
CA ALA A 118 1.48 20.20 7.12
C ALA A 118 0.44 21.31 7.31
N ALA A 119 0.15 21.71 8.56
CA ALA A 119 -0.80 22.77 8.85
C ALA A 119 -0.32 24.15 8.35
N GLN A 120 0.98 24.42 8.40
CA GLN A 120 1.53 25.65 7.86
C GLN A 120 1.51 25.70 6.33
N VAL A 121 1.79 24.59 5.65
CA VAL A 121 1.64 24.51 4.19
C VAL A 121 0.18 24.75 3.79
N ALA A 122 -0.77 24.12 4.50
CA ALA A 122 -2.20 24.34 4.28
C ALA A 122 -2.61 25.80 4.52
N TRP A 123 -2.12 26.40 5.60
CA TRP A 123 -2.39 27.79 5.96
C TRP A 123 -1.92 28.77 4.89
N ASN A 124 -0.74 28.55 4.33
CA ASN A 124 -0.20 29.39 3.26
C ASN A 124 -1.07 29.36 1.99
N GLN A 125 -1.88 28.30 1.81
CA GLN A 125 -2.86 28.15 0.74
C GLN A 125 -4.29 28.58 1.15
N GLY A 126 -4.44 29.18 2.34
CA GLY A 126 -5.73 29.66 2.87
C GLY A 126 -6.60 28.60 3.54
N VAL A 127 -6.07 27.40 3.80
CA VAL A 127 -6.78 26.32 4.51
C VAL A 127 -6.35 26.31 5.98
N ASP A 128 -7.30 26.42 6.89
CA ASP A 128 -7.06 26.48 8.33
C ASP A 128 -7.04 25.07 8.96
N LEU A 129 -5.97 24.32 8.68
CA LEU A 129 -5.75 23.04 9.36
C LEU A 129 -5.35 23.22 10.84
N TRP A 130 -4.75 24.36 11.20
CA TRP A 130 -4.45 24.72 12.59
C TRP A 130 -5.73 24.82 13.45
N GLY A 131 -6.80 25.40 12.91
CA GLY A 131 -8.10 25.53 13.57
C GLY A 131 -8.98 24.28 13.51
N PHE A 132 -8.55 23.24 12.81
CA PHE A 132 -9.38 22.06 12.58
C PHE A 132 -9.75 21.33 13.88
N ASP A 133 -11.00 20.88 13.94
CA ASP A 133 -11.55 20.06 15.01
C ASP A 133 -11.43 20.67 16.42
N GLY A 134 -11.62 21.99 16.49
CA GLY A 134 -11.57 22.75 17.75
C GLY A 134 -10.15 22.98 18.22
N ASP A 135 -9.25 23.39 17.33
CA ASP A 135 -7.83 23.63 17.61
C ASP A 135 -7.11 22.39 18.16
N ARG A 136 -7.45 21.19 17.63
CA ARG A 136 -6.93 19.92 18.15
C ARG A 136 -5.39 19.84 18.07
N ILE A 137 -4.80 20.49 17.06
CA ILE A 137 -3.33 20.59 16.93
C ILE A 137 -2.75 21.42 18.09
N LEU A 138 -3.39 22.52 18.50
CA LEU A 138 -2.95 23.32 19.66
C LEU A 138 -2.95 22.46 20.93
N ALA A 139 -4.02 21.71 21.17
CA ALA A 139 -4.10 20.82 22.32
C ALA A 139 -2.91 19.84 22.34
N ASN A 140 -2.54 19.27 21.19
CA ASN A 140 -1.40 18.37 21.10
C ASN A 140 -0.04 19.05 21.32
N VAL A 141 0.17 20.24 20.75
CA VAL A 141 1.39 21.01 21.01
C VAL A 141 1.52 21.37 22.49
N GLU A 142 0.44 21.84 23.13
CA GLU A 142 0.42 22.16 24.56
C GLU A 142 0.64 20.93 25.44
N TYR A 143 0.05 19.78 25.09
CA TYR A 143 0.25 18.51 25.79
C TYR A 143 1.73 18.07 25.73
N ALA A 144 2.32 18.06 24.54
CA ALA A 144 3.72 17.68 24.34
C ALA A 144 4.68 18.65 25.04
N ALA A 145 4.43 19.96 24.94
CA ALA A 145 5.21 20.99 25.62
C ALA A 145 5.15 20.81 27.14
N ARG A 146 3.94 20.67 27.71
CA ARG A 146 3.72 20.49 29.15
C ARG A 146 4.53 19.31 29.69
N TYR A 147 4.39 18.13 29.07
CA TYR A 147 5.07 16.94 29.53
C TYR A 147 6.59 17.04 29.41
N ASN A 148 7.09 17.56 28.28
CA ASN A 148 8.53 17.70 28.05
C ASN A 148 9.17 18.85 28.83
N LEU A 149 8.40 19.78 29.39
CA LEU A 149 8.88 20.79 30.34
C LEU A 149 8.96 20.27 31.79
N GLY A 150 8.62 19.01 32.03
CA GLY A 150 8.70 18.36 33.34
C GLY A 150 7.40 18.30 34.13
N ASP A 151 6.29 18.83 33.59
CA ASP A 151 4.98 18.74 34.24
C ASP A 151 4.30 17.40 33.91
N ASP A 152 3.36 16.95 34.75
CA ASP A 152 2.59 15.72 34.49
C ASP A 152 1.41 15.97 33.53
N VAL A 153 1.05 14.93 32.78
CA VAL A 153 -0.10 14.90 31.86
C VAL A 153 -0.95 13.65 32.10
N ARG A 154 -2.25 13.76 31.84
CA ARG A 154 -3.13 12.59 31.85
C ARG A 154 -2.84 11.73 30.62
N PHE A 155 -2.75 10.43 30.81
CA PHE A 155 -2.63 9.46 29.73
C PHE A 155 -3.82 8.50 29.75
N SER A 156 -4.40 8.24 28.59
CA SER A 156 -5.42 7.23 28.35
C SER A 156 -4.80 6.11 27.50
N PRO A 157 -4.94 4.82 27.87
CA PRO A 157 -4.46 3.72 27.05
C PRO A 157 -4.96 3.83 25.61
N ASP A 158 -4.06 3.59 24.67
CA ASP A 158 -4.27 3.84 23.24
C ASP A 158 -3.67 2.69 22.43
N LEU A 159 -4.53 2.03 21.64
CA LEU A 159 -4.13 1.08 20.60
C LEU A 159 -4.15 1.84 19.28
N ASP A 160 -3.03 1.84 18.56
CA ASP A 160 -2.97 2.54 17.29
C ASP A 160 -3.77 1.83 16.19
N ARG A 161 -4.09 2.54 15.10
CA ARG A 161 -4.92 2.00 14.00
C ARG A 161 -4.31 0.77 13.32
N THR A 162 -2.98 0.59 13.36
CA THR A 162 -2.36 -0.62 12.82
C THR A 162 -2.70 -1.85 13.65
N GLY A 163 -2.99 -1.68 14.94
CA GLY A 163 -3.19 -2.73 15.92
C GLY A 163 -1.91 -3.24 16.57
N LYS A 164 -0.77 -2.63 16.25
CA LYS A 164 0.55 -3.14 16.61
C LYS A 164 1.02 -2.61 17.97
N TYR A 165 0.69 -1.37 18.31
CA TYR A 165 1.25 -0.68 19.46
C TYR A 165 0.16 -0.31 20.46
N LEU A 166 -0.01 -1.12 21.51
CA LEU A 166 -0.73 -0.71 22.72
C LEU A 166 0.22 0.08 23.61
N LYS A 167 -0.19 1.30 23.95
CA LYS A 167 0.50 2.14 24.92
C LYS A 167 -0.42 2.32 26.11
N THR A 168 0.05 1.95 27.31
CA THR A 168 -0.74 2.01 28.56
C THR A 168 -0.36 3.18 29.46
N SER A 169 0.79 3.80 29.22
CA SER A 169 1.29 4.98 29.94
C SER A 169 2.03 5.91 28.99
N VAL A 170 2.16 7.18 29.38
CA VAL A 170 3.07 8.12 28.73
C VAL A 170 4.52 7.66 28.95
N SER A 171 5.38 7.82 27.94
CA SER A 171 6.76 7.35 27.98
C SER A 171 7.72 8.42 28.46
N GLU A 172 8.52 8.12 29.48
CA GLU A 172 9.62 8.96 29.97
C GLU A 172 10.84 8.95 29.02
N LYS A 173 10.88 8.02 28.04
CA LYS A 173 12.00 7.90 27.12
C LYS A 173 12.14 9.18 26.28
N ALA A 174 13.34 9.76 26.28
CA ALA A 174 13.69 11.01 25.61
C ALA A 174 12.92 12.26 26.11
N ARG A 175 12.29 12.20 27.29
CA ARG A 175 11.63 13.36 27.90
C ARG A 175 12.64 14.48 28.20
N GLY A 176 12.22 15.73 28.05
CA GLY A 176 13.02 16.90 28.40
C GLY A 176 13.84 17.50 27.26
N THR A 177 13.97 16.78 26.14
CA THR A 177 14.61 17.32 24.93
C THR A 177 13.56 17.99 24.06
N LEU A 178 13.68 19.30 23.81
CA LEU A 178 12.72 20.06 22.99
C LEU A 178 13.31 20.38 21.60
N PRO A 179 12.84 19.74 20.51
CA PRO A 179 13.25 20.06 19.14
C PRO A 179 12.65 21.40 18.67
N PRO A 180 13.12 21.96 17.53
CA PRO A 180 12.69 23.25 17.00
C PRO A 180 11.30 23.18 16.31
N ILE A 181 10.26 22.87 17.09
CA ILE A 181 8.86 22.72 16.62
C ILE A 181 7.89 23.72 17.24
N TYR A 182 8.27 24.31 18.38
CA TYR A 182 7.36 25.09 19.21
C TYR A 182 7.20 26.54 18.74
N GLU A 183 8.21 27.11 18.10
CA GLU A 183 8.20 28.51 17.67
C GLU A 183 7.11 28.79 16.64
N ARG A 184 6.99 27.95 15.61
CA ARG A 184 5.95 28.08 14.59
C ARG A 184 4.55 27.99 15.19
N ALA A 185 4.32 27.01 16.06
CA ALA A 185 3.04 26.85 16.73
C ALA A 185 2.72 28.05 17.64
N TYR A 186 3.70 28.54 18.41
CA TYR A 186 3.54 29.73 19.24
C TYR A 186 3.21 30.97 18.41
N ALA A 187 3.97 31.22 17.34
CA ALA A 187 3.75 32.34 16.44
C ALA A 187 2.34 32.31 15.81
N HIS A 188 1.89 31.13 15.38
CA HIS A 188 0.56 30.97 14.81
C HIS A 188 -0.54 31.17 15.87
N TYR A 189 -0.52 30.41 16.96
CA TYR A 189 -1.63 30.44 17.92
C TYR A 189 -1.65 31.71 18.77
N ALA A 190 -0.51 32.12 19.34
CA ALA A 190 -0.46 33.32 20.17
C ALA A 190 -0.36 34.60 19.33
N GLY A 191 0.44 34.60 18.26
CA GLY A 191 0.66 35.79 17.42
C GLY A 191 -0.46 36.04 16.43
N VAL A 192 -0.75 35.06 15.58
CA VAL A 192 -1.76 35.18 14.52
C VAL A 192 -3.19 35.07 15.05
N ARG A 193 -3.47 34.13 15.97
CA ARG A 193 -4.83 33.86 16.47
C ARG A 193 -5.15 34.46 17.84
N GLY A 194 -4.16 34.95 18.58
CA GLY A 194 -4.37 35.53 19.91
C GLY A 194 -4.85 34.52 20.96
N LEU A 195 -4.62 33.22 20.75
CA LEU A 195 -5.00 32.16 21.68
C LEU A 195 -3.96 31.97 22.78
N ALA A 196 -4.41 31.44 23.93
CA ALA A 196 -3.53 31.14 25.05
C ALA A 196 -2.68 29.89 24.74
N THR A 197 -1.36 30.02 24.91
CA THR A 197 -0.39 28.94 24.68
C THR A 197 0.61 28.82 25.84
N PRO A 198 0.15 28.59 27.09
CA PRO A 198 1.00 28.72 28.27
C PRO A 198 2.23 27.81 28.25
N HIS A 199 2.10 26.54 27.84
CA HIS A 199 3.22 25.61 27.82
C HIS A 199 4.10 25.78 26.58
N THR A 200 3.50 26.03 25.41
CA THR A 200 4.27 26.33 24.19
C THR A 200 5.08 27.61 24.34
N LYS A 201 4.52 28.64 25.00
CA LYS A 201 5.25 29.87 25.33
C LYS A 201 6.45 29.58 26.25
N ARG A 202 6.26 28.77 27.31
CA ARG A 202 7.36 28.33 28.17
C ARG A 202 8.45 27.59 27.38
N ALA A 203 8.06 26.73 26.44
CA ALA A 203 9.00 26.03 25.58
C ALA A 203 9.80 27.01 24.70
N VAL A 204 9.16 28.00 24.09
CA VAL A 204 9.83 29.02 23.25
C VAL A 204 10.76 29.93 24.06
N PHE A 205 10.32 30.38 25.25
CA PHE A 205 11.05 31.30 26.11
C PHE A 205 11.83 30.59 27.24
N ARG A 206 12.37 29.40 26.95
CA ARG A 206 13.13 28.57 27.89
C ARG A 206 14.60 28.98 28.07
N GLY A 207 15.06 30.01 27.36
CA GLY A 207 16.44 30.49 27.46
C GLY A 207 16.73 31.16 28.80
N PRO A 208 18.02 31.41 29.12
CA PRO A 208 18.42 32.11 30.34
C PRO A 208 17.65 33.42 30.52
N GLY A 209 17.13 33.67 31.73
CA GLY A 209 16.36 34.89 32.02
C GLY A 209 14.99 34.97 31.31
N GLY A 210 14.45 33.86 30.80
CA GLY A 210 13.21 33.85 30.02
C GLY A 210 13.41 34.33 28.58
N ALA A 211 14.65 34.32 28.09
CA ALA A 211 14.95 34.65 26.71
C ALA A 211 14.34 33.62 25.74
N ARG A 212 14.08 34.06 24.51
CA ARG A 212 13.71 33.16 23.41
C ARG A 212 14.86 32.19 23.16
N ALA A 213 14.57 30.90 23.13
CA ALA A 213 15.56 29.89 22.76
C ALA A 213 15.83 29.97 21.26
N VAL A 214 17.12 29.95 20.90
CA VAL A 214 17.54 29.88 19.50
C VAL A 214 17.29 28.46 19.00
N GLU A 215 16.56 28.33 17.90
CA GLU A 215 16.32 27.03 17.28
C GLU A 215 17.58 26.49 16.60
N GLY A 216 17.86 25.20 16.80
CA GLY A 216 18.91 24.47 16.10
C GLY A 216 18.36 23.72 14.88
N GLY A 217 19.22 22.94 14.22
CA GLY A 217 18.81 22.04 13.14
C GLY A 217 18.14 20.76 13.64
N ASN A 218 17.42 20.09 12.74
CA ASN A 218 16.84 18.76 12.93
C ASN A 218 16.89 17.99 11.59
N ASP A 219 17.06 16.67 11.64
CA ASP A 219 17.20 15.85 10.42
C ASP A 219 15.88 15.67 9.65
N ASP A 220 14.75 15.71 10.36
CA ASP A 220 13.42 15.42 9.81
C ASP A 220 12.54 16.68 9.62
N LEU A 221 12.92 17.79 10.25
CA LEU A 221 12.12 19.03 10.34
C LEU A 221 12.97 20.25 9.96
N PRO A 222 12.41 21.28 9.29
CA PRO A 222 13.19 22.41 8.78
C PRO A 222 13.96 23.22 9.84
N GLY A 223 13.41 23.36 11.05
CA GLY A 223 14.08 24.05 12.18
C GLY A 223 14.25 25.57 12.05
N TRP A 224 13.50 26.26 11.17
CA TRP A 224 13.65 27.70 10.92
C TRP A 224 12.50 28.57 11.46
N GLY A 225 11.77 28.10 12.48
CA GLY A 225 10.57 28.79 12.98
C GLY A 225 10.85 30.21 13.48
N THR A 226 12.00 30.42 14.13
CA THR A 226 12.38 31.71 14.72
C THR A 226 12.69 32.71 13.63
N LEU A 227 13.36 32.25 12.57
CA LEU A 227 13.71 33.07 11.41
C LEU A 227 12.45 33.48 10.62
N THR A 228 11.49 32.57 10.47
CA THR A 228 10.39 32.73 9.51
C THR A 228 9.05 33.14 10.13
N HIS A 229 8.86 32.94 11.44
CA HIS A 229 7.57 33.12 12.10
C HIS A 229 7.60 33.94 13.38
N ALA A 230 8.76 34.21 13.99
CA ALA A 230 8.80 34.95 15.25
C ALA A 230 8.15 36.34 15.10
N GLY A 231 7.14 36.61 15.93
CA GLY A 231 6.39 37.88 15.88
C GLY A 231 5.38 37.98 14.73
N ALA A 232 5.09 36.87 14.03
CA ALA A 232 4.09 36.85 12.99
C ALA A 232 2.73 37.39 13.48
N LYS A 233 2.17 38.29 12.67
CA LYS A 233 0.81 38.79 12.76
C LYS A 233 0.20 38.67 11.38
N SER A 234 -1.12 38.52 11.30
CA SER A 234 -1.81 38.50 10.01
C SER A 234 -3.07 39.36 10.07
N THR A 235 -3.52 39.82 8.91
CA THR A 235 -4.76 40.58 8.78
C THR A 235 -5.81 39.72 8.06
N PRO A 236 -7.10 39.83 8.44
CA PRO A 236 -8.15 39.08 7.75
C PRO A 236 -8.24 39.43 6.26
N ALA A 237 -8.14 38.41 5.42
CA ALA A 237 -8.34 38.45 3.97
C ALA A 237 -9.67 37.80 3.57
N VAL A 238 -10.03 37.85 2.28
CA VAL A 238 -11.15 37.07 1.74
C VAL A 238 -10.82 35.58 1.90
N PRO A 239 -11.73 34.73 2.42
CA PRO A 239 -11.47 33.30 2.58
C PRO A 239 -11.29 32.61 1.23
N THR A 240 -10.59 31.48 1.20
CA THR A 240 -10.54 30.58 0.04
C THR A 240 -11.74 29.62 0.05
N ALA A 241 -11.91 28.85 -1.02
CA ALA A 241 -12.93 27.80 -1.04
C ALA A 241 -12.62 26.76 0.05
N PRO A 242 -13.63 26.19 0.74
CA PRO A 242 -13.42 25.07 1.65
C PRO A 242 -12.71 23.90 0.98
N ALA A 243 -11.68 23.37 1.64
CA ALA A 243 -10.92 22.21 1.20
C ALA A 243 -11.28 20.96 2.03
N GLY A 244 -10.90 19.78 1.56
CA GLY A 244 -11.07 18.54 2.31
C GLY A 244 -12.54 18.21 2.66
N LEU A 245 -13.49 18.67 1.84
CA LEU A 245 -14.91 18.37 2.01
C LEU A 245 -15.12 16.84 2.00
N THR A 246 -15.92 16.36 2.93
CA THR A 246 -16.32 14.95 3.11
C THR A 246 -17.84 14.87 3.32
N ALA A 247 -18.43 13.74 2.97
CA ALA A 247 -19.86 13.48 3.14
C ALA A 247 -20.11 12.03 3.56
N THR A 248 -20.87 11.85 4.63
CA THR A 248 -21.25 10.53 5.15
C THR A 248 -22.76 10.40 5.18
N GLY A 249 -23.25 9.32 4.57
CA GLY A 249 -24.67 9.02 4.47
C GLY A 249 -25.23 8.28 5.68
N GLY A 250 -26.12 8.92 6.43
CA GLY A 250 -27.03 8.26 7.35
C GLY A 250 -28.36 7.92 6.67
N ARG A 251 -29.16 6.99 7.22
CA ARG A 251 -30.40 6.51 6.59
C ARG A 251 -31.35 7.63 6.13
N HIS A 252 -31.43 8.71 6.89
CA HIS A 252 -32.30 9.88 6.64
C HIS A 252 -31.55 11.21 6.73
N ALA A 253 -30.22 11.19 6.60
CA ALA A 253 -29.41 12.39 6.68
C ALA A 253 -28.11 12.24 5.87
N VAL A 254 -27.54 13.35 5.40
CA VAL A 254 -26.15 13.40 4.96
C VAL A 254 -25.39 14.39 5.84
N THR A 255 -24.33 13.92 6.49
CA THR A 255 -23.45 14.77 7.30
C THR A 255 -22.25 15.17 6.47
N LEU A 256 -22.00 16.47 6.38
CA LEU A 256 -20.89 17.10 5.70
C LEU A 256 -19.91 17.66 6.73
N ALA A 257 -18.62 17.55 6.42
CA ALA A 257 -17.55 18.20 7.16
C ALA A 257 -16.43 18.62 6.20
N TRP A 258 -15.77 19.74 6.47
CA TRP A 258 -14.64 20.25 5.69
C TRP A 258 -13.57 20.85 6.60
N LEU A 259 -12.39 21.13 6.04
CA LEU A 259 -11.39 21.91 6.75
C LEU A 259 -11.82 23.38 6.77
N PRO A 260 -11.68 24.10 7.89
CA PRO A 260 -12.01 25.51 7.92
C PRO A 260 -11.17 26.30 6.90
N SER A 261 -11.75 27.34 6.31
CA SER A 261 -11.00 28.28 5.47
C SER A 261 -10.46 29.39 6.35
N ALA A 262 -9.20 29.80 6.14
CA ALA A 262 -8.62 30.91 6.87
C ALA A 262 -9.53 32.14 6.77
N TRP A 263 -9.81 32.76 7.92
CA TRP A 263 -10.65 33.96 8.06
C TRP A 263 -12.13 33.81 7.77
N ALA A 264 -12.62 32.60 7.52
CA ALA A 264 -14.05 32.38 7.35
C ALA A 264 -14.80 32.63 8.66
N THR A 265 -15.91 33.37 8.58
CA THR A 265 -16.86 33.56 9.69
C THR A 265 -18.21 32.88 9.42
N GLY A 266 -18.41 32.37 8.20
CA GLY A 266 -19.60 31.59 7.85
C GLY A 266 -19.45 30.85 6.53
N TYR A 267 -20.32 29.86 6.32
CA TYR A 267 -20.33 29.03 5.12
C TYR A 267 -21.73 28.95 4.49
N THR A 268 -21.75 28.71 3.18
CA THR A 268 -22.95 28.37 2.40
C THR A 268 -22.81 26.95 1.87
N VAL A 269 -23.78 26.09 2.18
CA VAL A 269 -23.82 24.71 1.71
C VAL A 269 -24.81 24.62 0.55
N ARG A 270 -24.38 24.03 -0.56
CA ARG A 270 -25.20 23.82 -1.74
C ARG A 270 -25.32 22.34 -2.07
N ARG A 271 -26.47 21.94 -2.59
CA ARG A 271 -26.79 20.56 -2.97
C ARG A 271 -27.29 20.48 -4.40
N ALA A 272 -26.90 19.42 -5.10
CA ALA A 272 -27.42 19.03 -6.40
C ALA A 272 -27.84 17.56 -6.41
N THR A 273 -28.57 17.17 -7.46
CA THR A 273 -29.00 15.78 -7.68
C THR A 273 -28.29 15.10 -8.85
N GLY A 274 -27.39 15.84 -9.50
CA GLY A 274 -26.40 15.36 -10.46
C GLY A 274 -25.07 16.12 -10.25
N PRO A 275 -23.93 15.59 -10.75
CA PRO A 275 -22.61 16.17 -10.55
C PRO A 275 -22.43 17.52 -11.27
N ASP A 276 -23.15 17.75 -12.37
CA ASP A 276 -23.09 19.00 -13.15
C ASP A 276 -24.11 20.05 -12.66
N GLY A 277 -24.81 19.77 -11.56
CA GLY A 277 -25.79 20.68 -10.97
C GLY A 277 -27.21 20.56 -11.59
N PRO A 278 -28.04 21.61 -11.46
CA PRO A 278 -27.75 22.86 -10.75
C PRO A 278 -27.53 22.63 -9.24
N TYR A 279 -26.67 23.45 -8.62
CA TYR A 279 -26.40 23.44 -7.18
C TYR A 279 -27.19 24.53 -6.48
N GLU A 280 -28.10 24.13 -5.59
CA GLU A 280 -28.98 25.05 -4.86
C GLU A 280 -28.54 25.20 -3.40
N PRO A 281 -28.58 26.41 -2.82
CA PRO A 281 -28.27 26.61 -1.40
C PRO A 281 -29.31 25.92 -0.52
N ILE A 282 -28.84 25.11 0.42
CA ILE A 282 -29.68 24.46 1.44
C ILE A 282 -29.40 25.00 2.85
N ALA A 283 -28.29 25.72 3.03
CA ALA A 283 -27.96 26.47 4.24
C ALA A 283 -27.00 27.61 3.94
N SER A 284 -27.12 28.71 4.68
CA SER A 284 -26.27 29.90 4.61
C SER A 284 -25.95 30.41 6.01
N GLY A 285 -24.79 31.04 6.20
CA GLY A 285 -24.37 31.54 7.51
C GLY A 285 -24.04 30.43 8.50
N VAL A 286 -23.65 29.24 8.02
CA VAL A 286 -23.22 28.13 8.88
C VAL A 286 -21.92 28.55 9.56
N ALA A 287 -21.90 28.61 10.89
CA ALA A 287 -20.75 29.14 11.64
C ALA A 287 -19.57 28.15 11.77
N THR A 288 -19.86 26.85 11.75
CA THR A 288 -18.87 25.77 11.91
C THR A 288 -18.62 25.07 10.57
N PRO A 289 -17.45 24.41 10.37
CA PRO A 289 -17.13 23.74 9.13
C PRO A 289 -17.81 22.36 8.99
N ALA A 290 -19.07 22.27 9.39
CA ALA A 290 -19.87 21.05 9.36
C ALA A 290 -21.37 21.37 9.19
N TYR A 291 -22.09 20.48 8.52
CA TYR A 291 -23.53 20.61 8.32
C TYR A 291 -24.22 19.25 8.17
N THR A 292 -25.43 19.09 8.69
CA THR A 292 -26.23 17.87 8.49
C THR A 292 -27.49 18.18 7.70
N ASP A 293 -27.56 17.70 6.46
CA ASP A 293 -28.76 17.75 5.64
C ASP A 293 -29.73 16.64 6.06
N ARG A 294 -30.85 17.01 6.69
CA ARG A 294 -31.92 16.09 7.11
C ARG A 294 -33.12 16.05 6.15
N THR A 295 -33.01 16.73 5.01
CA THR A 295 -34.09 16.84 4.00
C THR A 295 -33.93 15.84 2.86
N VAL A 296 -32.95 14.93 2.99
CA VAL A 296 -32.60 13.91 1.99
C VAL A 296 -33.64 12.79 1.94
N ARG A 297 -33.61 12.04 0.82
CA ARG A 297 -34.43 10.84 0.63
C ARG A 297 -33.53 9.61 0.71
N ALA A 298 -33.90 8.63 1.54
CA ALA A 298 -33.17 7.38 1.70
C ALA A 298 -32.93 6.68 0.35
N GLY A 299 -31.73 6.16 0.16
CA GLY A 299 -31.29 5.46 -1.06
C GLY A 299 -30.91 6.37 -2.24
N ARG A 300 -31.06 7.70 -2.12
CA ARG A 300 -30.67 8.64 -3.17
C ARG A 300 -29.29 9.23 -2.91
N THR A 301 -28.48 9.28 -3.97
CA THR A 301 -27.19 9.98 -4.00
C THR A 301 -27.39 11.47 -4.28
N TYR A 302 -26.71 12.30 -3.49
CA TYR A 302 -26.70 13.76 -3.61
C TYR A 302 -25.26 14.26 -3.72
N TYR A 303 -25.09 15.44 -4.32
CA TYR A 303 -23.81 16.08 -4.55
C TYR A 303 -23.77 17.40 -3.78
N TYR A 304 -22.70 17.67 -3.03
CA TYR A 304 -22.60 18.83 -2.17
C TYR A 304 -21.36 19.65 -2.45
N THR A 305 -21.49 20.97 -2.37
CA THR A 305 -20.37 21.92 -2.33
C THR A 305 -20.54 22.88 -1.15
N ALA A 306 -19.44 23.45 -0.69
CA ALA A 306 -19.44 24.49 0.33
C ALA A 306 -18.69 25.72 -0.18
N GLY A 307 -19.14 26.92 0.18
CA GLY A 307 -18.41 28.18 -0.02
C GLY A 307 -18.24 28.91 1.31
N ALA A 308 -17.12 29.60 1.48
CA ALA A 308 -16.78 30.34 2.70
C ALA A 308 -17.04 31.84 2.52
N ALA A 309 -17.27 32.55 3.62
CA ALA A 309 -17.51 33.98 3.62
C ALA A 309 -17.02 34.64 4.90
N ASN A 310 -16.68 35.92 4.79
CA ASN A 310 -16.52 36.84 5.90
C ASN A 310 -16.93 38.26 5.49
N SER A 311 -16.67 39.25 6.34
CA SER A 311 -16.98 40.66 6.05
C SER A 311 -16.17 41.26 4.89
N ARG A 312 -15.10 40.61 4.43
CA ARG A 312 -14.29 41.04 3.29
C ARG A 312 -14.80 40.49 1.96
N GLY A 313 -15.55 39.39 1.96
CA GLY A 313 -16.11 38.81 0.74
C GLY A 313 -16.45 37.33 0.87
N THR A 314 -16.79 36.73 -0.27
CA THR A 314 -17.16 35.31 -0.40
C THR A 314 -16.18 34.58 -1.30
N SER A 315 -15.90 33.32 -1.00
CA SER A 315 -15.09 32.45 -1.83
C SER A 315 -15.91 31.74 -2.92
N GLY A 316 -15.22 31.04 -3.83
CA GLY A 316 -15.83 30.07 -4.73
C GLY A 316 -16.35 28.83 -3.98
N SER A 317 -16.99 27.92 -4.72
CA SER A 317 -17.37 26.61 -4.17
C SER A 317 -16.17 25.67 -4.11
N SER A 318 -16.13 24.83 -3.08
CA SER A 318 -15.30 23.63 -3.03
C SER A 318 -15.56 22.72 -4.23
N GLY A 319 -14.64 21.77 -4.47
CA GLY A 319 -14.96 20.58 -5.25
C GLY A 319 -16.16 19.84 -4.64
N TRP A 320 -16.97 19.18 -5.47
CA TRP A 320 -18.12 18.45 -4.97
C TRP A 320 -17.74 17.09 -4.39
N VAL A 321 -18.48 16.70 -3.34
CA VAL A 321 -18.52 15.33 -2.82
C VAL A 321 -19.90 14.73 -3.00
N ALA A 322 -19.96 13.41 -3.14
CA ALA A 322 -21.21 12.67 -3.26
C ALA A 322 -21.40 11.76 -2.05
N ALA A 323 -22.65 11.63 -1.62
CA ALA A 323 -23.06 10.67 -0.61
C ALA A 323 -24.49 10.21 -0.85
N THR A 324 -24.73 8.94 -0.62
CA THR A 324 -26.07 8.34 -0.62
C THR A 324 -26.65 8.43 0.77
N ALA A 325 -27.89 8.90 0.91
CA ALA A 325 -28.59 8.86 2.20
C ALA A 325 -28.85 7.38 2.58
N GLY A 326 -28.03 6.83 3.46
CA GLY A 326 -27.96 5.40 3.74
C GLY A 326 -27.18 4.65 2.67
N LEU A 327 -27.73 3.56 2.17
CA LEU A 327 -27.15 2.77 1.08
C LEU A 327 -28.09 2.75 -0.12
N PRO A 328 -27.58 2.56 -1.35
CA PRO A 328 -28.42 2.47 -2.54
C PRO A 328 -29.31 1.24 -2.44
N GLY A 329 -30.60 1.37 -2.77
CA GLY A 329 -31.47 0.19 -2.84
C GLY A 329 -30.91 -0.84 -3.84
N PRO A 330 -31.00 -2.15 -3.57
CA PRO A 330 -31.67 -2.80 -2.43
C PRO A 330 -30.76 -3.08 -1.22
N TRP A 331 -29.58 -2.44 -1.12
CA TRP A 331 -28.63 -2.72 -0.06
C TRP A 331 -29.11 -2.26 1.31
N SER A 332 -28.77 -3.07 2.32
CA SER A 332 -28.95 -2.77 3.73
C SER A 332 -27.67 -3.08 4.48
N THR A 333 -27.54 -2.59 5.71
CA THR A 333 -26.34 -2.82 6.51
C THR A 333 -26.67 -2.96 7.98
N ARG A 334 -25.90 -3.80 8.67
CA ARG A 334 -25.95 -3.98 10.11
C ARG A 334 -24.65 -4.61 10.61
N ASP A 335 -24.45 -4.55 11.91
CA ASP A 335 -23.48 -5.42 12.56
C ASP A 335 -24.09 -6.81 12.71
N VAL A 336 -23.30 -7.82 12.39
CA VAL A 336 -23.56 -9.23 12.71
C VAL A 336 -22.84 -9.53 14.01
N GLY A 337 -23.50 -10.20 14.94
CA GLY A 337 -23.00 -10.33 16.31
C GLY A 337 -23.16 -9.03 17.10
N THR A 338 -22.38 -8.90 18.20
CA THR A 338 -22.42 -7.75 19.11
C THR A 338 -21.01 -7.17 19.31
N PRO A 339 -20.40 -6.57 18.27
CA PRO A 339 -19.07 -5.97 18.44
C PRO A 339 -19.14 -4.82 19.46
N ARG A 340 -18.10 -4.66 20.29
CA ARG A 340 -17.98 -3.56 21.27
C ARG A 340 -18.12 -2.19 20.61
N LEU A 341 -17.43 -1.98 19.50
CA LEU A 341 -17.52 -0.77 18.70
C LEU A 341 -18.47 -1.01 17.52
N PRO A 342 -19.59 -0.26 17.43
CA PRO A 342 -20.53 -0.41 16.33
C PRO A 342 -19.89 -0.01 15.01
N GLY A 343 -20.20 -0.77 13.97
CA GLY A 343 -19.72 -0.47 12.62
C GLY A 343 -20.59 0.53 11.88
N SER A 344 -20.04 1.09 10.80
CA SER A 344 -20.77 1.94 9.86
C SER A 344 -20.52 1.53 8.42
N ALA A 345 -21.42 1.92 7.52
CA ALA A 345 -21.22 1.73 6.10
C ALA A 345 -21.83 2.91 5.33
N ALA A 346 -21.09 3.42 4.36
CA ALA A 346 -21.51 4.51 3.49
C ALA A 346 -21.32 4.13 2.02
N PHE A 347 -22.10 4.76 1.13
CA PHE A 347 -21.94 4.65 -0.32
C PHE A 347 -21.82 6.04 -0.93
N ASP A 348 -20.69 6.33 -1.58
CA ASP A 348 -20.38 7.65 -2.16
C ASP A 348 -20.97 7.85 -3.58
N GLY A 349 -21.68 6.85 -4.12
CA GLY A 349 -22.17 6.82 -5.50
C GLY A 349 -21.41 5.84 -6.38
N GLU A 350 -20.19 5.48 -5.99
CA GLU A 350 -19.33 4.53 -6.73
C GLU A 350 -18.73 3.45 -5.81
N ARG A 351 -18.46 3.77 -4.54
CA ARG A 351 -17.73 2.91 -3.60
C ARG A 351 -18.49 2.73 -2.29
N PHE A 352 -18.43 1.53 -1.73
CA PHE A 352 -18.84 1.24 -0.37
C PHE A 352 -17.63 1.42 0.56
N VAL A 353 -17.77 2.23 1.60
CA VAL A 353 -16.77 2.40 2.66
C VAL A 353 -17.36 1.84 3.94
N LEU A 354 -16.66 0.90 4.58
CA LEU A 354 -17.06 0.25 5.81
C LEU A 354 -16.08 0.62 6.92
N GLU A 355 -16.62 0.89 8.10
CA GLU A 355 -15.90 0.92 9.37
C GLU A 355 -16.46 -0.21 10.23
N ALA A 356 -15.60 -1.02 10.85
CA ALA A 356 -16.07 -2.16 11.63
C ALA A 356 -15.17 -2.43 12.83
N GLY A 357 -15.74 -2.71 14.00
CA GLY A 357 -15.07 -3.47 15.06
C GLY A 357 -15.27 -4.98 14.88
N GLY A 358 -14.87 -5.76 15.88
CA GLY A 358 -15.23 -7.18 16.00
C GLY A 358 -14.23 -8.19 15.41
N THR A 359 -14.66 -9.45 15.33
CA THR A 359 -13.88 -10.67 15.00
C THR A 359 -14.47 -11.44 13.81
N ALA A 360 -14.03 -12.67 13.59
CA ALA A 360 -14.62 -13.57 12.58
C ALA A 360 -16.13 -13.82 12.76
N ASP A 361 -16.64 -13.77 13.99
CA ASP A 361 -18.07 -13.98 14.31
C ASP A 361 -18.84 -12.67 14.60
N SER A 362 -18.13 -11.53 14.64
CA SER A 362 -18.74 -10.20 14.76
C SER A 362 -18.16 -9.23 13.74
N CYS A 363 -18.96 -8.84 12.75
CA CYS A 363 -18.46 -8.04 11.63
C CYS A 363 -19.49 -7.03 11.16
N ARG A 364 -19.02 -6.04 10.38
CA ARG A 364 -19.92 -5.18 9.61
C ARG A 364 -20.35 -5.91 8.34
N LEU A 365 -21.67 -6.04 8.13
CA LEU A 365 -22.25 -6.64 6.93
C LEU A 365 -23.05 -5.61 6.13
N VAL A 366 -22.68 -5.39 4.88
CA VAL A 366 -23.51 -4.74 3.86
C VAL A 366 -24.10 -5.84 2.98
N HIS A 367 -25.41 -5.92 2.81
CA HIS A 367 -26.06 -7.08 2.21
C HIS A 367 -27.30 -6.73 1.37
N LEU A 368 -27.64 -7.63 0.44
CA LEU A 368 -28.92 -7.68 -0.24
C LEU A 368 -29.43 -9.13 -0.38
N PRO A 369 -30.74 -9.36 -0.57
CA PRO A 369 -31.28 -10.70 -0.76
C PRO A 369 -30.83 -11.36 -2.06
N LEU A 370 -30.34 -12.59 -1.99
CA LEU A 370 -30.02 -13.46 -3.13
C LEU A 370 -30.93 -14.69 -3.10
N ARG A 371 -31.82 -14.82 -4.09
CA ARG A 371 -32.70 -15.98 -4.23
C ARG A 371 -32.08 -17.01 -5.17
N GLY A 372 -31.87 -18.23 -4.67
CA GLY A 372 -31.24 -19.31 -5.42
C GLY A 372 -29.75 -19.07 -5.70
N ASP A 373 -29.34 -19.44 -6.91
CA ASP A 373 -27.96 -19.35 -7.39
C ASP A 373 -27.55 -17.91 -7.71
N GLY A 374 -26.26 -17.63 -7.58
CA GLY A 374 -25.73 -16.34 -7.96
C GLY A 374 -24.31 -16.10 -7.50
N THR A 375 -23.81 -14.92 -7.84
CA THR A 375 -22.43 -14.52 -7.62
C THR A 375 -22.41 -13.12 -7.04
N VAL A 376 -21.61 -12.93 -6.00
CA VAL A 376 -21.18 -11.62 -5.50
C VAL A 376 -19.73 -11.41 -5.86
N THR A 377 -19.41 -10.24 -6.43
CA THR A 377 -18.05 -9.86 -6.82
C THR A 377 -17.82 -8.42 -6.41
N ALA A 378 -16.63 -8.14 -5.89
CA ALA A 378 -16.21 -6.81 -5.51
C ALA A 378 -14.69 -6.68 -5.70
N ARG A 379 -14.22 -5.44 -5.81
CA ARG A 379 -12.80 -5.12 -5.75
C ARG A 379 -12.53 -4.30 -4.50
N ILE A 380 -11.58 -4.76 -3.68
CA ILE A 380 -11.06 -4.05 -2.52
C ILE A 380 -10.16 -2.93 -3.04
N VAL A 381 -10.43 -1.69 -2.65
CA VAL A 381 -9.80 -0.50 -3.25
C VAL A 381 -9.04 0.40 -2.29
N TRP A 382 -8.96 0.02 -1.03
CA TRP A 382 -8.11 0.67 -0.03
C TRP A 382 -7.29 -0.38 0.71
N PRO A 383 -6.02 -0.08 1.07
CA PRO A 383 -5.38 -0.80 2.15
C PRO A 383 -6.25 -0.70 3.39
N LEU A 384 -6.37 -1.79 4.12
CA LEU A 384 -7.05 -1.73 5.42
C LEU A 384 -6.24 -0.85 6.36
N SER A 385 -6.93 -0.11 7.23
CA SER A 385 -6.26 0.67 8.28
C SER A 385 -5.47 -0.20 9.26
N SER A 386 -5.70 -1.51 9.26
CA SER A 386 -5.00 -2.50 10.06
C SER A 386 -4.64 -3.74 9.25
N GLN A 387 -3.45 -4.26 9.51
CA GLN A 387 -2.98 -5.55 9.00
C GLN A 387 -3.69 -6.78 9.59
N TYR A 388 -4.45 -6.60 10.67
CA TYR A 388 -5.18 -7.69 11.35
C TYR A 388 -6.64 -7.79 10.88
N ALA A 389 -7.12 -6.79 10.14
CA ALA A 389 -8.48 -6.74 9.66
C ALA A 389 -8.73 -7.82 8.59
N THR A 390 -9.98 -8.27 8.51
CA THR A 390 -10.44 -9.18 7.45
C THR A 390 -11.49 -8.48 6.61
N ILE A 391 -11.38 -8.56 5.28
CA ILE A 391 -12.27 -7.89 4.35
C ILE A 391 -12.66 -8.83 3.20
N GLY A 392 -13.90 -8.80 2.73
CA GLY A 392 -14.23 -9.55 1.53
C GLY A 392 -15.71 -9.60 1.20
N VAL A 393 -16.10 -10.64 0.47
CA VAL A 393 -17.48 -10.87 0.06
C VAL A 393 -18.02 -12.18 0.64
N THR A 394 -19.32 -12.21 0.91
CA THR A 394 -19.97 -13.32 1.61
C THR A 394 -21.33 -13.66 1.00
N VAL A 395 -21.73 -14.93 1.14
CA VAL A 395 -23.11 -15.39 0.99
C VAL A 395 -23.53 -16.07 2.29
N ARG A 396 -24.58 -15.55 2.94
CA ARG A 396 -25.06 -16.00 4.26
C ARG A 396 -26.50 -16.49 4.20
N GLY A 397 -26.85 -17.51 4.99
CA GLY A 397 -28.21 -18.06 5.04
C GLY A 397 -29.21 -17.16 5.77
N SER A 398 -28.77 -16.44 6.80
CA SER A 398 -29.54 -15.40 7.51
C SER A 398 -28.62 -14.31 8.03
N LEU A 399 -29.19 -13.32 8.72
CA LEU A 399 -28.45 -12.23 9.35
C LEU A 399 -28.01 -12.54 10.79
N ASP A 400 -28.28 -13.76 11.27
CA ASP A 400 -27.86 -14.20 12.60
C ASP A 400 -26.36 -14.48 12.61
N ALA A 401 -25.71 -14.22 13.75
CA ALA A 401 -24.26 -14.44 13.90
C ALA A 401 -23.87 -15.90 13.63
N ALA A 402 -24.66 -16.84 14.14
CA ALA A 402 -24.44 -18.28 13.99
C ALA A 402 -24.89 -18.86 12.63
N ALA A 403 -25.41 -18.06 11.70
CA ALA A 403 -25.96 -18.54 10.43
C ALA A 403 -24.91 -19.24 9.56
N PRO A 404 -25.29 -20.23 8.74
CA PRO A 404 -24.39 -20.79 7.73
C PRO A 404 -23.97 -19.70 6.74
N TYR A 405 -22.69 -19.70 6.37
CA TYR A 405 -22.16 -18.76 5.40
C TYR A 405 -20.94 -19.31 4.65
N ALA A 406 -20.66 -18.70 3.51
CA ALA A 406 -19.43 -18.89 2.77
C ALA A 406 -18.86 -17.51 2.39
N SER A 407 -17.60 -17.25 2.73
CA SER A 407 -16.95 -15.95 2.53
C SER A 407 -15.60 -16.14 1.85
N MET A 408 -15.34 -15.31 0.85
CA MET A 408 -14.01 -15.13 0.30
C MET A 408 -13.42 -13.86 0.91
N LEU A 409 -12.50 -14.05 1.86
CA LEU A 409 -11.86 -12.97 2.60
C LEU A 409 -10.42 -12.76 2.13
N VAL A 410 -9.98 -11.52 2.18
CA VAL A 410 -8.58 -11.11 2.19
C VAL A 410 -8.24 -10.77 3.64
N GLN A 411 -7.18 -11.40 4.15
CA GLN A 411 -6.73 -11.26 5.54
C GLN A 411 -5.21 -11.15 5.55
N GLY A 412 -4.67 -10.25 6.38
CA GLY A 412 -3.25 -10.27 6.71
C GLY A 412 -2.95 -11.49 7.58
N LEU A 413 -2.03 -12.34 7.12
CA LEU A 413 -1.50 -13.40 7.94
C LEU A 413 -0.11 -12.95 8.44
N PRO A 414 0.21 -13.12 9.72
CA PRO A 414 1.57 -12.86 10.15
C PRO A 414 2.53 -13.79 9.41
N LEU A 415 3.65 -13.24 8.93
CA LEU A 415 4.73 -13.92 8.18
C LEU A 415 4.38 -14.36 6.75
N HIS A 416 3.11 -14.48 6.37
CA HIS A 416 2.71 -14.68 4.98
C HIS A 416 1.85 -13.51 4.55
N THR A 417 2.28 -12.74 3.55
CA THR A 417 1.45 -11.92 2.65
C THR A 417 -0.03 -11.80 2.98
N TRP A 418 -0.62 -10.61 2.82
CA TRP A 418 -2.07 -10.53 2.60
C TRP A 418 -2.53 -11.67 1.68
N SER A 419 -3.52 -12.43 2.12
CA SER A 419 -3.87 -13.71 1.54
C SER A 419 -5.37 -13.86 1.38
N GLY A 420 -5.77 -14.55 0.32
CA GLY A 420 -7.11 -15.07 0.15
C GLY A 420 -7.36 -16.25 1.10
N VAL A 421 -8.39 -16.15 1.92
CA VAL A 421 -8.86 -17.17 2.85
C VAL A 421 -10.33 -17.48 2.59
N TRP A 422 -10.62 -18.74 2.24
CA TRP A 422 -11.95 -19.28 2.10
C TRP A 422 -12.50 -19.68 3.47
N THR A 423 -13.48 -18.91 3.96
CA THR A 423 -14.02 -19.04 5.32
C THR A 423 -15.48 -19.49 5.27
N VAL A 424 -15.80 -20.58 5.95
CA VAL A 424 -17.10 -21.24 5.83
C VAL A 424 -17.64 -21.67 7.20
N ARG A 425 -18.95 -21.43 7.40
CA ARG A 425 -19.76 -22.11 8.41
C ARG A 425 -20.81 -22.95 7.70
N ARG A 426 -20.67 -24.28 7.72
CA ARG A 426 -21.47 -25.20 6.86
C ARG A 426 -22.97 -25.26 7.22
N SER A 427 -23.29 -25.14 8.50
CA SER A 427 -24.66 -25.13 9.03
C SER A 427 -24.75 -24.18 10.23
N ALA A 428 -25.97 -23.79 10.62
CA ALA A 428 -26.15 -22.93 11.77
C ALA A 428 -25.46 -23.49 13.02
N GLY A 429 -24.69 -22.66 13.73
CA GLY A 429 -23.97 -23.04 14.95
C GLY A 429 -22.74 -23.93 14.75
N ALA A 430 -22.45 -24.43 13.53
CA ALA A 430 -21.26 -25.25 13.28
C ALA A 430 -19.97 -24.44 13.48
N PRO A 431 -18.82 -25.09 13.75
CA PRO A 431 -17.52 -24.42 13.76
C PRO A 431 -17.21 -23.76 12.42
N VAL A 432 -16.47 -22.65 12.46
CA VAL A 432 -15.94 -21.97 11.28
C VAL A 432 -14.67 -22.68 10.83
N SER A 433 -14.57 -22.96 9.53
CA SER A 433 -13.34 -23.44 8.90
C SER A 433 -12.78 -22.38 7.96
N ALA A 434 -11.47 -22.17 7.97
CA ALA A 434 -10.77 -21.22 7.11
C ALA A 434 -9.60 -21.91 6.40
N THR A 435 -9.60 -21.87 5.06
CA THR A 435 -8.66 -22.61 4.19
C THR A 435 -8.28 -21.81 2.95
N GLY A 436 -7.18 -22.16 2.29
CA GLY A 436 -6.77 -21.73 0.96
C GLY A 436 -5.99 -22.83 0.24
N SER A 437 -5.33 -22.50 -0.88
CA SER A 437 -4.60 -23.48 -1.67
C SER A 437 -3.25 -23.89 -1.09
N THR A 438 -2.67 -23.08 -0.20
CA THR A 438 -1.31 -23.30 0.34
C THR A 438 -1.35 -23.51 1.87
N PRO A 439 -0.87 -24.64 2.41
CA PRO A 439 -0.82 -24.88 3.85
C PRO A 439 -0.04 -23.81 4.63
N VAL A 440 -0.57 -23.39 5.79
CA VAL A 440 0.16 -22.51 6.71
C VAL A 440 1.02 -23.38 7.65
N PRO A 441 2.33 -23.11 7.83
CA PRO A 441 3.17 -23.84 8.76
C PRO A 441 2.66 -23.83 10.23
N PRO A 442 2.72 -24.96 10.96
CA PRO A 442 2.29 -25.02 12.36
C PRO A 442 2.98 -24.03 13.31
N SER A 443 4.27 -23.75 13.10
CA SER A 443 5.06 -22.76 13.87
C SER A 443 4.43 -21.39 13.88
N GLN A 444 3.93 -20.98 12.72
CA GLN A 444 3.42 -19.65 12.56
C GLN A 444 2.08 -19.52 13.25
N ARG A 445 1.22 -20.54 13.16
CA ARG A 445 -0.04 -20.55 13.93
C ARG A 445 0.19 -20.34 15.43
N GLN A 446 1.32 -20.79 15.97
CA GLN A 446 1.69 -20.67 17.39
C GLN A 446 2.49 -19.40 17.73
N ALA A 447 3.41 -18.95 16.86
CA ALA A 447 4.21 -17.74 17.08
C ALA A 447 3.36 -16.47 17.14
N ILE A 448 2.20 -16.49 16.45
CA ILE A 448 1.23 -15.41 16.37
C ILE A 448 0.46 -15.21 17.68
N THR A 449 0.22 -16.28 18.44
CA THR A 449 -0.63 -16.24 19.63
C THR A 449 0.11 -15.92 20.92
N THR A 450 1.43 -16.16 20.99
CA THR A 450 2.18 -16.05 22.27
C THR A 450 3.58 -15.44 22.20
N ALA A 451 4.22 -15.33 21.02
CA ALA A 451 5.65 -14.98 20.92
C ALA A 451 5.96 -13.72 20.09
N ALA A 452 5.02 -13.23 19.29
CA ALA A 452 5.14 -11.89 18.72
C ALA A 452 5.02 -10.86 19.85
N ALA A 453 5.88 -9.85 19.88
CA ALA A 453 5.76 -8.70 20.81
C ALA A 453 4.50 -7.83 20.55
N PHE A 454 3.50 -8.37 19.83
CA PHE A 454 2.31 -7.69 19.31
C PHE A 454 1.00 -8.50 19.52
N PRO A 455 0.72 -9.13 20.68
CA PRO A 455 -0.41 -10.06 20.84
C PRO A 455 -1.78 -9.37 21.07
N LEU A 456 -1.96 -8.14 20.59
CA LEU A 456 -3.07 -7.25 20.99
C LEU A 456 -4.36 -7.46 20.17
N SER A 457 -4.31 -8.33 19.15
CA SER A 457 -5.43 -8.66 18.26
C SER A 457 -5.88 -10.10 18.47
N ASP A 458 -7.16 -10.32 18.80
CA ASP A 458 -7.77 -11.65 18.74
C ASP A 458 -8.09 -11.99 17.28
N LEU A 459 -7.13 -12.63 16.62
CA LEU A 459 -7.28 -13.14 15.25
C LEU A 459 -8.21 -14.37 15.17
N GLY A 460 -8.70 -14.86 16.32
CA GLY A 460 -9.41 -16.13 16.40
C GLY A 460 -8.52 -17.31 16.00
N THR A 461 -9.16 -18.39 15.56
CA THR A 461 -8.43 -19.54 15.01
C THR A 461 -7.89 -19.20 13.63
N LEU A 462 -6.56 -19.24 13.48
CA LEU A 462 -5.89 -19.03 12.20
C LEU A 462 -6.23 -20.12 11.18
N PRO A 463 -6.21 -19.80 9.88
CA PRO A 463 -6.56 -20.76 8.85
C PRO A 463 -5.53 -21.90 8.76
N ALA A 464 -6.01 -23.08 8.35
CA ALA A 464 -5.14 -24.23 8.10
C ALA A 464 -4.26 -24.03 6.85
N SER A 465 -4.79 -23.30 5.87
CA SER A 465 -4.13 -22.94 4.61
C SER A 465 -4.61 -21.56 4.14
N ALA A 466 -3.84 -20.88 3.30
CA ALA A 466 -4.15 -19.58 2.73
C ALA A 466 -3.58 -19.48 1.31
N THR A 467 -4.05 -18.52 0.52
CA THR A 467 -3.54 -18.29 -0.84
C THR A 467 -2.92 -16.90 -0.91
N PRO A 468 -1.59 -16.76 -0.99
CA PRO A 468 -0.93 -15.46 -1.14
C PRO A 468 -1.53 -14.67 -2.29
N LEU A 469 -1.75 -13.36 -2.09
CA LEU A 469 -2.07 -12.47 -3.22
C LEU A 469 -0.83 -12.31 -4.12
N GLU A 470 -1.04 -12.09 -5.42
CA GLU A 470 0.03 -11.95 -6.40
C GLU A 470 0.69 -10.55 -6.32
N ALA A 471 2.02 -10.47 -6.27
CA ALA A 471 2.76 -9.23 -6.51
C ALA A 471 2.45 -8.72 -7.94
N PRO A 472 2.22 -7.41 -8.18
CA PRO A 472 2.51 -6.26 -7.33
C PRO A 472 1.47 -5.96 -6.25
N CYS A 473 0.33 -6.66 -6.25
CA CYS A 473 -0.80 -6.22 -5.45
C CYS A 473 -0.49 -6.24 -3.96
N VAL A 474 0.48 -7.06 -3.57
CA VAL A 474 1.09 -7.09 -2.24
C VAL A 474 2.60 -7.06 -2.38
N GLU A 475 3.28 -6.39 -1.47
CA GLU A 475 4.74 -6.34 -1.42
C GLU A 475 5.24 -6.27 0.03
N GLY A 476 6.43 -6.81 0.25
CA GLY A 476 7.12 -6.76 1.52
C GLY A 476 7.62 -5.35 1.84
N ALA A 477 7.23 -4.89 3.02
CA ALA A 477 7.75 -3.72 3.72
C ALA A 477 8.51 -4.19 4.98
N GLY A 478 9.30 -3.29 5.57
CA GLY A 478 10.14 -3.57 6.72
C GLY A 478 9.44 -4.18 7.94
N ASP A 479 8.13 -4.04 8.02
CA ASP A 479 7.24 -4.47 9.10
C ASP A 479 6.21 -5.52 8.69
N GLY A 480 6.28 -6.06 7.47
CA GLY A 480 5.38 -7.07 6.95
C GLY A 480 4.94 -6.81 5.52
N TYR A 481 3.97 -7.57 5.02
CA TYR A 481 3.42 -7.36 3.68
C TYR A 481 2.29 -6.33 3.69
N ARG A 482 2.25 -5.47 2.67
CA ARG A 482 1.21 -4.45 2.49
C ARG A 482 0.47 -4.64 1.17
N LEU A 483 -0.85 -4.41 1.18
CA LEU A 483 -1.63 -4.26 -0.04
C LEU A 483 -1.20 -2.96 -0.73
N ARG A 484 -0.73 -3.03 -1.98
CA ARG A 484 -0.27 -1.90 -2.81
C ARG A 484 -1.20 -1.58 -3.98
N ALA A 485 -2.07 -2.50 -4.36
CA ALA A 485 -3.04 -2.29 -5.42
C ALA A 485 -4.40 -2.90 -5.08
N PRO A 486 -5.48 -2.41 -5.71
CA PRO A 486 -6.79 -3.02 -5.58
C PRO A 486 -6.80 -4.52 -5.93
N TYR A 487 -7.61 -5.32 -5.22
CA TYR A 487 -7.71 -6.76 -5.46
C TYR A 487 -9.15 -7.24 -5.53
N TRP A 488 -9.44 -8.17 -6.43
CA TRP A 488 -10.79 -8.69 -6.63
C TRP A 488 -11.06 -9.94 -5.80
N VAL A 489 -12.28 -10.00 -5.28
CA VAL A 489 -12.82 -11.14 -4.52
C VAL A 489 -14.19 -11.53 -5.04
N ARG A 490 -14.50 -12.82 -5.03
CA ARG A 490 -15.75 -13.38 -5.52
C ARG A 490 -16.21 -14.58 -4.72
N VAL A 491 -17.52 -14.66 -4.50
CA VAL A 491 -18.20 -15.90 -4.10
C VAL A 491 -19.28 -16.24 -5.11
N THR A 492 -19.28 -17.50 -5.58
CA THR A 492 -20.31 -18.05 -6.47
C THR A 492 -21.04 -19.19 -5.77
N ARG A 493 -22.37 -19.11 -5.74
CA ARG A 493 -23.27 -20.16 -5.26
C ARG A 493 -23.92 -20.88 -6.45
N ARG A 494 -23.84 -22.21 -6.46
CA ARG A 494 -24.56 -23.11 -7.37
C ARG A 494 -25.18 -24.26 -6.59
N GLY A 495 -26.50 -24.24 -6.42
CA GLY A 495 -27.24 -25.13 -5.52
C GLY A 495 -26.80 -24.93 -4.06
N GLY A 496 -26.32 -26.02 -3.44
CA GLY A 496 -25.72 -26.02 -2.10
C GLY A 496 -24.24 -25.63 -2.08
N ARG A 497 -23.56 -25.62 -3.23
CA ARG A 497 -22.12 -25.41 -3.31
C ARG A 497 -21.78 -23.95 -3.43
N CYS A 498 -20.83 -23.49 -2.62
CA CYS A 498 -20.23 -22.18 -2.73
C CYS A 498 -18.74 -22.31 -3.08
N THR A 499 -18.25 -21.44 -3.97
CA THR A 499 -16.84 -21.37 -4.38
C THR A 499 -16.33 -19.95 -4.23
N GLY A 500 -15.19 -19.80 -3.55
CA GLY A 500 -14.47 -18.54 -3.38
C GLY A 500 -13.30 -18.41 -4.34
N ALA A 501 -13.14 -17.23 -4.93
CA ALA A 501 -12.04 -16.95 -5.85
C ALA A 501 -11.51 -15.52 -5.66
N ILE A 502 -10.23 -15.34 -5.99
CA ILE A 502 -9.53 -14.06 -5.92
C ILE A 502 -8.89 -13.74 -7.29
N SER A 503 -8.64 -12.47 -7.59
CA SER A 503 -8.04 -12.05 -8.86
C SER A 503 -7.34 -10.69 -8.77
N PRO A 504 -6.13 -10.51 -9.35
CA PRO A 504 -5.47 -9.21 -9.40
C PRO A 504 -6.11 -8.26 -10.44
N ASP A 505 -6.67 -8.80 -11.54
CA ASP A 505 -7.16 -8.02 -12.69
C ASP A 505 -8.70 -8.03 -12.83
N GLY A 506 -9.38 -8.97 -12.18
CA GLY A 506 -10.84 -9.17 -12.28
C GLY A 506 -11.26 -9.99 -13.50
N GLU A 507 -10.29 -10.52 -14.25
CA GLU A 507 -10.46 -11.30 -15.47
C GLU A 507 -9.97 -12.74 -15.26
N ARG A 508 -8.76 -12.91 -14.73
CA ARG A 508 -8.14 -14.20 -14.42
C ARG A 508 -8.33 -14.52 -12.93
N TRP A 509 -9.08 -15.58 -12.65
CA TRP A 509 -9.49 -15.92 -11.30
C TRP A 509 -8.81 -17.18 -10.79
N THR A 510 -8.25 -17.10 -9.58
CA THR A 510 -7.73 -18.24 -8.83
C THR A 510 -8.79 -18.70 -7.84
N GLU A 511 -9.24 -19.96 -7.96
CA GLU A 511 -10.09 -20.58 -6.95
C GLU A 511 -9.28 -20.81 -5.67
N VAL A 512 -9.81 -20.35 -4.54
CA VAL A 512 -9.19 -20.53 -3.22
C VAL A 512 -9.80 -21.71 -2.48
N GLY A 513 -11.10 -21.97 -2.68
CA GLY A 513 -11.77 -23.12 -2.09
C GLY A 513 -13.24 -23.25 -2.49
N SER A 514 -13.79 -24.45 -2.31
CA SER A 514 -15.19 -24.78 -2.60
C SER A 514 -15.77 -25.72 -1.53
N THR A 515 -16.97 -25.40 -1.03
CA THR A 515 -17.62 -26.15 0.05
C THR A 515 -19.14 -26.20 -0.13
N GLU A 516 -19.76 -27.33 0.21
CA GLU A 516 -21.22 -27.42 0.38
C GLU A 516 -21.65 -26.70 1.67
N VAL A 517 -22.61 -25.79 1.54
CA VAL A 517 -23.12 -24.95 2.65
C VAL A 517 -24.63 -24.98 2.63
N ARG A 518 -25.26 -25.22 3.79
CA ARG A 518 -26.72 -25.29 3.94
C ARG A 518 -27.33 -23.90 3.94
N LEU A 519 -27.24 -23.22 2.80
CA LEU A 519 -27.90 -21.94 2.56
C LEU A 519 -29.35 -22.19 2.17
N GLY A 520 -30.29 -21.51 2.85
CA GLY A 520 -31.71 -21.57 2.50
C GLY A 520 -32.00 -21.08 1.07
N ARG A 521 -33.25 -21.19 0.62
CA ARG A 521 -33.67 -20.73 -0.72
C ARG A 521 -33.39 -19.24 -0.93
N THR A 522 -33.58 -18.44 0.12
CA THR A 522 -33.13 -17.04 0.19
C THR A 522 -31.88 -17.00 1.04
N ALA A 523 -30.80 -16.47 0.47
CA ALA A 523 -29.57 -16.11 1.16
C ALA A 523 -29.36 -14.59 1.07
N TYR A 524 -28.27 -14.11 1.65
CA TYR A 524 -27.85 -12.72 1.63
C TYR A 524 -26.45 -12.65 1.04
N ALA A 525 -26.31 -12.00 -0.11
CA ALA A 525 -25.03 -11.66 -0.70
C ALA A 525 -24.54 -10.35 -0.09
N GLY A 526 -23.25 -10.25 0.25
CA GLY A 526 -22.77 -9.09 0.97
C GLY A 526 -21.27 -8.80 0.90
N LEU A 527 -20.92 -7.62 1.39
CA LEU A 527 -19.58 -7.14 1.70
C LEU A 527 -19.38 -7.21 3.22
N THR A 528 -18.20 -7.65 3.66
CA THR A 528 -17.90 -7.83 5.09
C THR A 528 -16.55 -7.24 5.47
N LEU A 529 -16.47 -6.72 6.69
CA LEU A 529 -15.25 -6.19 7.32
C LEU A 529 -15.25 -6.48 8.83
N SER A 530 -14.10 -6.87 9.39
CA SER A 530 -13.83 -6.93 10.84
C SER A 530 -12.45 -6.35 11.14
N SER A 531 -12.25 -5.69 12.30
CA SER A 531 -10.96 -5.11 12.67
C SER A 531 -10.00 -6.08 13.35
N CYS A 532 -10.53 -6.96 14.21
CA CYS A 532 -9.78 -7.83 15.11
C CYS A 532 -8.91 -7.07 16.14
N LEU A 533 -9.14 -5.78 16.38
CA LEU A 533 -8.27 -4.92 17.21
C LEU A 533 -8.77 -4.73 18.65
N GLY A 534 -8.01 -5.24 19.63
CA GLY A 534 -8.32 -5.04 21.06
C GLY A 534 -9.75 -5.46 21.41
N VAL A 535 -10.23 -6.54 20.78
CA VAL A 535 -11.65 -6.92 20.81
C VAL A 535 -12.12 -7.07 22.26
N ASP A 536 -13.26 -6.46 22.57
CA ASP A 536 -13.89 -6.38 23.90
C ASP A 536 -13.16 -5.53 24.96
N GLU A 537 -11.94 -5.07 24.67
CA GLU A 537 -11.14 -4.23 25.55
C GLU A 537 -11.54 -2.75 25.51
N ALA A 538 -11.21 -2.00 26.57
CA ALA A 538 -11.50 -0.56 26.63
C ALA A 538 -10.79 0.26 25.54
N TYR A 539 -9.68 -0.27 25.01
CA TYR A 539 -8.87 0.31 23.95
C TYR A 539 -9.13 -0.32 22.57
N ALA A 540 -10.27 -1.01 22.39
CA ALA A 540 -10.67 -1.56 21.09
C ALA A 540 -10.65 -0.49 19.99
N GLU A 541 -10.35 -0.90 18.76
CA GLU A 541 -10.32 -0.01 17.60
C GLU A 541 -11.13 -0.57 16.43
N THR A 542 -11.70 0.32 15.62
CA THR A 542 -12.32 -0.06 14.34
C THR A 542 -11.27 -0.25 13.25
N GLY A 543 -11.64 -0.92 12.18
CA GLY A 543 -10.89 -1.02 10.94
C GLY A 543 -11.70 -0.41 9.80
N THR A 544 -11.01 0.25 8.87
CA THR A 544 -11.60 0.85 7.67
C THR A 544 -11.29 -0.01 6.45
N GLY A 545 -12.27 -0.19 5.57
CA GLY A 545 -12.09 -0.87 4.29
C GLY A 545 -13.08 -0.39 3.24
N ALA A 546 -12.68 -0.44 1.96
CA ALA A 546 -13.52 0.05 0.87
C ALA A 546 -13.60 -0.94 -0.29
N PHE A 547 -14.79 -0.97 -0.93
CA PHE A 547 -15.09 -1.78 -2.10
C PHE A 547 -15.61 -0.92 -3.24
N ASP A 548 -15.17 -1.21 -4.45
CA ASP A 548 -15.76 -0.71 -5.67
C ASP A 548 -16.10 -1.86 -6.63
N ASN A 549 -16.63 -1.52 -7.82
CA ASN A 549 -16.97 -2.52 -8.85
C ASN A 549 -17.86 -3.66 -8.34
N VAL A 550 -18.70 -3.35 -7.33
CA VAL A 550 -19.54 -4.34 -6.68
C VAL A 550 -20.64 -4.77 -7.66
N THR A 551 -20.83 -6.08 -7.79
CA THR A 551 -21.91 -6.69 -8.57
C THR A 551 -22.48 -7.88 -7.84
N VAL A 552 -23.81 -8.02 -7.85
CA VAL A 552 -24.51 -9.23 -7.48
C VAL A 552 -25.35 -9.69 -8.66
N ALA A 553 -25.11 -10.90 -9.14
CA ALA A 553 -25.80 -11.47 -10.29
C ALA A 553 -26.42 -12.82 -9.95
N SER A 554 -27.52 -13.13 -10.64
CA SER A 554 -28.16 -14.44 -10.66
C SER A 554 -28.08 -15.02 -12.08
N PRO A 555 -28.41 -16.32 -12.28
CA PRO A 555 -28.56 -16.86 -13.64
C PRO A 555 -29.58 -16.12 -14.52
N ALA A 556 -30.54 -15.42 -13.91
CA ALA A 556 -31.54 -14.62 -14.62
C ALA A 556 -31.06 -13.21 -15.00
N GLY A 557 -29.85 -12.80 -14.57
CA GLY A 557 -29.30 -11.47 -14.82
C GLY A 557 -28.80 -10.75 -13.56
N PRO A 558 -28.29 -9.52 -13.70
CA PRO A 558 -27.79 -8.73 -12.58
C PRO A 558 -28.92 -8.37 -11.61
N LEU A 559 -28.72 -8.67 -10.32
CA LEU A 559 -29.60 -8.19 -9.25
C LEU A 559 -29.23 -6.76 -8.86
N TRP A 560 -27.93 -6.45 -8.87
CA TRP A 560 -27.42 -5.10 -8.69
C TRP A 560 -26.01 -4.99 -9.27
N THR A 561 -25.71 -3.86 -9.89
CA THR A 561 -24.38 -3.48 -10.37
C THR A 561 -24.13 -2.04 -9.98
N VAL A 562 -22.90 -1.72 -9.59
CA VAL A 562 -22.49 -0.34 -9.30
C VAL A 562 -22.93 0.61 -10.42
N PRO A 563 -23.44 1.82 -10.12
CA PRO A 563 -23.74 2.81 -11.15
C PRO A 563 -22.52 3.14 -12.00
N ARG A 564 -22.75 3.50 -13.26
CA ARG A 564 -21.68 4.03 -14.13
C ARG A 564 -21.02 5.24 -13.47
N PRO A 565 -19.72 5.47 -13.66
CA PRO A 565 -19.07 6.66 -13.13
C PRO A 565 -19.72 7.92 -13.68
N VAL A 566 -19.87 8.92 -12.83
CA VAL A 566 -20.52 10.19 -13.21
C VAL A 566 -19.54 11.37 -13.25
N ARG A 567 -18.35 11.20 -12.66
CA ARG A 567 -17.30 12.22 -12.65
C ARG A 567 -16.64 12.29 -14.02
N THR A 568 -16.65 13.49 -14.60
CA THR A 568 -15.80 13.82 -15.76
C THR A 568 -14.38 14.07 -15.26
N ALA A 569 -13.40 13.43 -15.88
CA ALA A 569 -12.00 13.71 -15.58
C ALA A 569 -11.64 15.14 -16.01
N THR A 570 -10.91 15.83 -15.14
CA THR A 570 -10.46 17.20 -15.35
C THR A 570 -8.93 17.24 -15.44
N GLY A 571 -8.39 18.25 -16.11
CA GLY A 571 -6.94 18.45 -16.13
C GLY A 571 -6.17 17.42 -16.97
N LEU A 572 -6.82 16.75 -17.94
CA LEU A 572 -6.12 15.93 -18.92
C LEU A 572 -5.12 16.82 -19.69
N ARG A 573 -3.84 16.44 -19.63
CA ARG A 573 -2.75 17.05 -20.40
C ARG A 573 -2.19 16.01 -21.35
N ALA A 574 -1.86 16.44 -22.56
CA ALA A 574 -1.16 15.65 -23.56
C ALA A 574 0.12 16.39 -23.94
N ARG A 575 1.28 15.74 -23.82
CA ARG A 575 2.58 16.32 -24.14
C ARG A 575 3.40 15.37 -25.01
N ALA A 576 3.92 15.87 -26.12
CA ALA A 576 4.93 15.14 -26.88
C ALA A 576 6.22 15.07 -26.06
N VAL A 577 6.68 13.84 -25.79
CA VAL A 577 8.02 13.57 -25.24
C VAL A 577 8.90 12.99 -26.36
N ALA A 578 10.07 12.43 -26.04
CA ALA A 578 11.00 11.95 -27.07
C ALA A 578 10.36 10.88 -27.99
N ASP A 579 9.70 9.89 -27.40
CA ASP A 579 9.28 8.68 -28.13
C ASP A 579 7.76 8.42 -28.14
N ALA A 580 6.97 9.27 -27.46
CA ALA A 580 5.53 9.06 -27.29
C ALA A 580 4.78 10.39 -27.05
N ILE A 581 3.45 10.32 -27.08
CA ILE A 581 2.60 11.32 -26.41
C ILE A 581 2.34 10.83 -24.98
N GLU A 582 2.79 11.60 -24.01
CA GLU A 582 2.49 11.35 -22.61
C GLU A 582 1.19 12.05 -22.21
N LEU A 583 0.28 11.27 -21.64
CA LEU A 583 -0.96 11.73 -21.03
C LEU A 583 -0.82 11.72 -19.52
N ALA A 584 -1.31 12.78 -18.88
CA ALA A 584 -1.41 12.86 -17.43
C ALA A 584 -2.72 13.55 -17.01
N TRP A 585 -3.35 13.04 -15.95
CA TRP A 585 -4.52 13.65 -15.32
C TRP A 585 -4.61 13.20 -13.86
N THR A 586 -5.57 13.75 -13.13
CA THR A 586 -5.80 13.40 -11.72
C THR A 586 -7.23 12.97 -11.46
N ASP A 587 -7.42 12.10 -10.48
CA ASP A 587 -8.72 11.68 -9.94
C ASP A 587 -8.63 11.56 -8.41
N PRO A 588 -9.57 12.12 -7.63
CA PRO A 588 -9.60 11.93 -6.17
C PRO A 588 -9.89 10.48 -5.73
N ASP A 589 -10.33 9.60 -6.62
CA ASP A 589 -10.47 8.18 -6.35
C ASP A 589 -9.14 7.44 -6.62
N LEU A 590 -8.48 7.04 -5.53
CA LEU A 590 -7.16 6.39 -5.53
C LEU A 590 -7.11 5.05 -6.27
N ALA A 591 -8.25 4.45 -6.61
CA ALA A 591 -8.36 3.20 -7.34
C ALA A 591 -9.01 3.36 -8.72
N ALA A 592 -9.18 4.60 -9.19
CA ALA A 592 -9.83 4.87 -10.46
C ALA A 592 -9.19 4.09 -11.62
N ARG A 593 -10.04 3.69 -12.56
CA ARG A 593 -9.65 3.03 -13.80
C ARG A 593 -10.28 3.76 -14.97
N TYR A 594 -9.53 3.88 -16.05
CA TYR A 594 -9.86 4.70 -17.19
C TYR A 594 -9.69 3.93 -18.49
N THR A 595 -10.54 4.29 -19.47
CA THR A 595 -10.28 4.04 -20.88
C THR A 595 -9.65 5.30 -21.48
N VAL A 596 -8.55 5.12 -22.18
CA VAL A 596 -7.88 6.17 -22.96
C VAL A 596 -8.36 6.08 -24.40
N LEU A 597 -8.81 7.21 -24.93
CA LEU A 597 -9.40 7.32 -26.25
C LEU A 597 -8.60 8.32 -27.08
N ARG A 598 -8.43 8.04 -28.38
CA ARG A 598 -7.66 8.86 -29.33
C ARG A 598 -8.46 9.14 -30.60
N ALA A 599 -8.27 10.32 -31.19
CA ALA A 599 -8.86 10.70 -32.48
C ALA A 599 -7.92 11.63 -33.26
N VAL A 600 -8.04 11.66 -34.59
CA VAL A 600 -7.34 12.64 -35.45
C VAL A 600 -8.09 13.98 -35.60
N ARG A 601 -9.27 14.09 -34.99
CA ARG A 601 -10.10 15.31 -34.95
C ARG A 601 -10.61 15.54 -33.53
N ALA A 602 -10.71 16.80 -33.12
CA ALA A 602 -11.11 17.18 -31.76
C ALA A 602 -12.48 16.65 -31.31
N ARG A 603 -13.39 16.32 -32.25
CA ARG A 603 -14.73 15.79 -31.97
C ARG A 603 -14.87 14.29 -32.30
N GLY A 604 -13.76 13.59 -32.54
CA GLY A 604 -13.78 12.19 -32.93
C GLY A 604 -13.95 11.94 -34.44
N PRO A 605 -14.23 10.68 -34.84
CA PRO A 605 -14.52 9.53 -33.97
C PRO A 605 -13.31 9.13 -33.13
N TYR A 606 -13.56 8.73 -31.88
CA TYR A 606 -12.54 8.26 -30.95
C TYR A 606 -12.41 6.74 -31.01
N GLU A 607 -11.17 6.25 -31.08
CA GLU A 607 -10.81 4.85 -30.89
C GLU A 607 -10.25 4.61 -29.48
N THR A 608 -10.41 3.40 -28.95
CA THR A 608 -9.79 3.00 -27.68
C THR A 608 -8.34 2.61 -27.93
N VAL A 609 -7.42 3.24 -27.19
CA VAL A 609 -5.99 2.88 -27.24
C VAL A 609 -5.53 2.11 -26.00
N ALA A 610 -6.20 2.29 -24.85
CA ALA A 610 -5.95 1.51 -23.64
C ALA A 610 -7.17 1.44 -22.72
N THR A 611 -7.26 0.38 -21.92
CA THR A 611 -8.27 0.17 -20.89
C THR A 611 -7.61 -0.19 -19.56
N GLY A 612 -8.30 0.03 -18.44
CA GLY A 612 -7.76 -0.32 -17.12
C GLY A 612 -6.61 0.58 -16.67
N VAL A 613 -6.39 1.71 -17.32
CA VAL A 613 -5.34 2.67 -16.95
C VAL A 613 -5.72 3.32 -15.63
N GLY A 614 -4.82 3.32 -14.67
CA GLY A 614 -5.07 3.90 -13.34
C GLY A 614 -3.79 4.42 -12.71
N PRO A 615 -3.88 4.94 -11.48
CA PRO A 615 -2.70 5.38 -10.74
C PRO A 615 -1.81 4.18 -10.46
N VAL A 616 -0.52 4.45 -10.36
CA VAL A 616 0.46 3.49 -9.88
C VAL A 616 0.28 3.34 -8.37
N GLY A 617 -0.01 2.13 -7.91
CA GLY A 617 -0.36 1.86 -6.51
C GLY A 617 -1.68 2.51 -6.09
N PHE A 618 -1.67 3.19 -4.93
CA PHE A 618 -2.75 4.07 -4.47
C PHE A 618 -2.28 5.51 -4.63
N GLY A 619 -3.02 6.32 -5.38
CA GLY A 619 -2.66 7.71 -5.66
C GLY A 619 -3.69 8.40 -6.57
N THR A 620 -3.64 9.71 -6.65
CA THR A 620 -4.56 10.51 -7.45
C THR A 620 -4.04 10.84 -8.85
N ARG A 621 -2.72 10.69 -9.09
CA ARG A 621 -2.12 10.95 -10.40
C ARG A 621 -2.14 9.72 -11.31
N ILE A 622 -2.64 9.90 -12.52
CA ILE A 622 -2.73 8.86 -13.56
C ILE A 622 -1.91 9.28 -14.77
N ARG A 623 -1.16 8.33 -15.34
CA ARG A 623 -0.31 8.54 -16.51
C ARG A 623 -0.47 7.42 -17.52
N TYR A 624 -0.29 7.76 -18.79
CA TYR A 624 -0.24 6.82 -19.89
C TYR A 624 0.64 7.36 -21.01
N ALA A 625 1.52 6.54 -21.57
CA ALA A 625 2.31 6.89 -22.73
C ALA A 625 1.70 6.22 -23.97
N ASP A 626 1.31 7.01 -24.96
CA ASP A 626 0.88 6.52 -26.27
C ASP A 626 2.02 6.66 -27.28
N ALA A 627 2.66 5.53 -27.58
CA ALA A 627 3.68 5.41 -28.63
C ALA A 627 3.13 4.77 -29.92
N THR A 628 1.82 4.48 -29.99
CA THR A 628 1.20 3.71 -31.08
C THR A 628 0.76 4.57 -32.26
N GLY A 629 0.90 5.90 -32.16
CA GLY A 629 0.45 6.84 -33.18
C GLY A 629 1.44 6.99 -34.34
N THR A 630 0.96 7.56 -35.44
CA THR A 630 1.80 7.89 -36.61
C THR A 630 2.58 9.18 -36.36
N PRO A 631 3.92 9.19 -36.51
CA PRO A 631 4.74 10.39 -36.36
C PRO A 631 4.22 11.57 -37.19
N GLY A 632 4.21 12.75 -36.57
CA GLY A 632 3.79 13.99 -37.19
C GLY A 632 2.28 14.25 -37.27
N VAL A 633 1.44 13.27 -36.91
CA VAL A 633 -0.02 13.45 -36.78
C VAL A 633 -0.34 14.13 -35.44
N THR A 634 -1.23 15.11 -35.45
CA THR A 634 -1.82 15.67 -34.22
C THR A 634 -2.98 14.80 -33.78
N TYR A 635 -2.87 14.26 -32.58
CA TYR A 635 -3.93 13.47 -31.97
C TYR A 635 -4.64 14.26 -30.88
N HIS A 636 -5.94 14.02 -30.76
CA HIS A 636 -6.81 14.49 -29.69
C HIS A 636 -7.16 13.30 -28.81
N TYR A 637 -6.91 13.43 -27.51
CA TYR A 637 -7.16 12.41 -26.51
C TYR A 637 -8.32 12.82 -25.61
N ALA A 638 -9.12 11.84 -25.25
CA ALA A 638 -10.09 11.96 -24.17
C ALA A 638 -9.92 10.74 -23.24
N VAL A 639 -10.24 10.92 -21.96
CA VAL A 639 -10.26 9.82 -21.00
C VAL A 639 -11.64 9.71 -20.37
N ALA A 640 -12.04 8.48 -20.04
CA ALA A 640 -13.30 8.23 -19.37
C ALA A 640 -13.12 7.19 -18.26
N LYS A 641 -13.58 7.52 -17.06
CA LYS A 641 -13.56 6.59 -15.93
C LYS A 641 -14.45 5.41 -16.24
N THR A 642 -14.03 4.21 -15.84
CA THR A 642 -14.74 2.95 -16.08
C THR A 642 -14.87 2.14 -14.80
N ASN A 643 -16.02 1.50 -14.65
CA ASN A 643 -16.24 0.46 -13.66
C ASN A 643 -17.16 -0.64 -14.25
N ARG A 644 -17.59 -1.61 -13.45
CA ARG A 644 -18.52 -2.68 -13.85
C ARG A 644 -19.89 -2.17 -14.32
N GLY A 645 -20.29 -0.95 -13.94
CA GLY A 645 -21.48 -0.25 -14.43
C GLY A 645 -21.30 0.37 -15.82
N GLY A 646 -20.08 0.40 -16.34
CA GLY A 646 -19.75 0.88 -17.68
C GLY A 646 -18.83 2.09 -17.66
N ARG A 647 -18.86 2.84 -18.77
CA ARG A 647 -18.02 4.02 -19.00
C ARG A 647 -18.76 5.30 -18.60
N GLY A 648 -18.05 6.18 -17.89
CA GLY A 648 -18.50 7.52 -17.56
C GLY A 648 -18.38 8.53 -18.72
N PRO A 649 -18.60 9.82 -18.45
CA PRO A 649 -18.45 10.88 -19.44
C PRO A 649 -16.99 11.05 -19.90
N LEU A 650 -16.81 11.57 -21.12
CA LEU A 650 -15.50 11.92 -21.66
C LEU A 650 -14.97 13.20 -21.00
N SER A 651 -13.68 13.23 -20.71
CA SER A 651 -12.97 14.48 -20.39
C SER A 651 -13.04 15.48 -21.55
N PRO A 652 -12.87 16.79 -21.28
CA PRO A 652 -12.42 17.71 -22.32
C PRO A 652 -11.17 17.16 -23.02
N PRO A 653 -11.07 17.29 -24.36
CA PRO A 653 -9.97 16.68 -25.08
C PRO A 653 -8.67 17.47 -24.91
N ALA A 654 -7.55 16.76 -24.81
CA ALA A 654 -6.21 17.33 -24.88
C ALA A 654 -5.53 16.87 -26.17
N SER A 655 -4.62 17.67 -26.74
CA SER A 655 -3.97 17.30 -28.00
C SER A 655 -2.48 17.54 -27.98
N ALA A 656 -1.76 16.65 -28.66
CA ALA A 656 -0.33 16.79 -28.92
C ALA A 656 -0.01 16.21 -30.31
N ARG A 657 1.10 16.68 -30.88
CA ARG A 657 1.63 16.13 -32.14
C ARG A 657 2.54 14.96 -31.84
N MET A 658 2.30 13.82 -32.48
CA MET A 658 3.07 12.60 -32.25
C MET A 658 4.53 12.82 -32.66
N PRO A 659 5.52 12.62 -31.76
CA PRO A 659 6.94 12.73 -32.10
C PRO A 659 7.37 11.61 -33.06
N THR A 660 8.58 11.73 -33.59
CA THR A 660 9.26 10.62 -34.27
C THR A 660 10.16 9.94 -33.24
N PRO A 661 9.85 8.71 -32.81
CA PRO A 661 10.67 8.04 -31.80
C PRO A 661 12.04 7.64 -32.37
N ALA A 662 13.02 7.38 -31.52
CA ALA A 662 14.24 6.70 -31.95
C ALA A 662 13.97 5.18 -32.16
N VAL A 663 14.86 4.48 -32.87
CA VAL A 663 14.74 3.02 -33.05
C VAL A 663 14.92 2.34 -31.69
N PRO A 664 14.08 1.36 -31.28
CA PRO A 664 14.21 0.69 -29.99
C PRO A 664 15.58 0.03 -29.81
N GLN A 665 16.01 -0.16 -28.56
CA GLN A 665 17.18 -0.98 -28.23
C GLN A 665 16.79 -1.96 -27.12
N LEU A 666 16.97 -3.27 -27.34
CA LEU A 666 16.64 -4.29 -26.35
C LEU A 666 17.47 -4.09 -25.07
N THR A 667 16.81 -4.09 -23.92
CA THR A 667 17.40 -3.90 -22.58
C THR A 667 17.11 -5.06 -21.63
N SER A 668 16.19 -5.96 -21.97
CA SER A 668 15.97 -7.18 -21.20
C SER A 668 17.19 -8.09 -21.26
N ALA A 669 17.32 -8.97 -20.25
CA ALA A 669 18.32 -10.04 -20.23
C ALA A 669 18.38 -10.80 -21.56
N ASP A 670 19.59 -11.13 -22.00
CA ASP A 670 19.83 -11.97 -23.19
C ASP A 670 19.92 -13.47 -22.84
N THR A 671 19.90 -13.82 -21.55
CA THR A 671 20.00 -15.19 -21.07
C THR A 671 19.13 -15.40 -19.83
N VAL A 672 18.22 -16.36 -19.91
CA VAL A 672 17.26 -16.71 -18.85
C VAL A 672 17.24 -18.21 -18.63
N PHE A 673 16.85 -18.61 -17.42
CA PHE A 673 16.77 -20.02 -17.06
C PHE A 673 15.37 -20.38 -16.57
N THR A 674 14.92 -21.59 -16.87
CA THR A 674 13.71 -22.19 -16.30
C THR A 674 13.81 -23.70 -16.23
N ASN A 675 12.75 -24.39 -15.81
CA ASN A 675 12.70 -25.84 -15.76
C ASN A 675 11.52 -26.39 -16.55
N ARG A 676 11.73 -27.58 -17.13
CA ARG A 676 10.67 -28.33 -17.80
C ARG A 676 9.46 -28.53 -16.86
N GLY A 677 8.27 -28.23 -17.37
CA GLY A 677 6.98 -28.37 -16.69
C GLY A 677 6.62 -27.26 -15.70
N VAL A 678 7.53 -26.32 -15.45
CA VAL A 678 7.36 -25.25 -14.45
C VAL A 678 6.87 -23.97 -15.11
N PRO A 679 5.96 -23.19 -14.49
CA PRO A 679 5.55 -21.89 -15.03
C PRO A 679 6.75 -20.98 -15.22
N PHE A 680 6.87 -20.43 -16.43
CA PHE A 680 7.90 -19.47 -16.81
C PHE A 680 7.25 -18.15 -17.21
N ARG A 681 7.89 -17.03 -16.82
CA ARG A 681 7.54 -15.67 -17.21
C ARG A 681 8.82 -14.86 -17.38
N HIS A 682 8.97 -14.17 -18.50
CA HIS A 682 10.07 -13.24 -18.78
C HIS A 682 9.56 -12.09 -19.64
N LEU A 683 9.90 -10.85 -19.29
CA LEU A 683 9.45 -9.66 -20.01
C LEU A 683 10.55 -9.15 -20.93
N LEU A 684 10.29 -9.14 -22.24
CA LEU A 684 11.15 -8.44 -23.20
C LEU A 684 10.98 -6.93 -23.00
N SER A 685 12.10 -6.22 -22.89
CA SER A 685 12.13 -4.78 -22.65
C SER A 685 13.07 -4.10 -23.65
N ALA A 686 12.73 -2.88 -24.06
CA ALA A 686 13.57 -2.06 -24.92
C ALA A 686 13.40 -0.57 -24.61
N THR A 687 14.40 0.24 -24.96
CA THR A 687 14.31 1.71 -24.98
C THR A 687 13.37 2.20 -26.08
N HIS A 688 13.03 3.49 -26.04
CA HIS A 688 12.28 4.20 -27.08
C HIS A 688 10.87 3.65 -27.35
N GLU A 689 10.15 3.31 -26.28
CA GLU A 689 8.72 2.95 -26.26
C GLU A 689 8.32 1.96 -27.37
N PRO A 690 8.82 0.72 -27.35
CA PRO A 690 8.38 -0.32 -28.27
C PRO A 690 6.87 -0.58 -28.12
N VAL A 691 6.19 -0.80 -29.25
CA VAL A 691 4.74 -1.10 -29.29
C VAL A 691 4.43 -2.48 -29.88
N ARG A 692 5.46 -3.17 -30.36
CA ARG A 692 5.39 -4.54 -30.88
C ARG A 692 6.61 -5.33 -30.43
N PHE A 693 6.38 -6.58 -30.07
CA PHE A 693 7.40 -7.54 -29.66
C PHE A 693 7.25 -8.84 -30.42
N THR A 694 8.37 -9.49 -30.70
CA THR A 694 8.39 -10.80 -31.37
C THR A 694 9.39 -11.72 -30.69
N ALA A 695 9.10 -13.01 -30.67
CA ALA A 695 10.04 -14.06 -30.26
C ALA A 695 9.81 -15.30 -31.14
N SER A 696 10.79 -15.62 -31.98
CA SER A 696 10.77 -16.84 -32.82
C SER A 696 11.75 -17.88 -32.30
N GLY A 697 11.43 -19.16 -32.52
CA GLY A 697 12.20 -20.29 -32.00
C GLY A 697 11.80 -20.71 -30.57
N LEU A 698 10.64 -20.23 -30.08
CA LEU A 698 10.16 -20.56 -28.73
C LEU A 698 10.01 -22.08 -28.57
N PRO A 699 10.52 -22.66 -27.46
CA PRO A 699 10.30 -24.08 -27.16
C PRO A 699 8.81 -24.35 -26.89
N ASP A 700 8.39 -25.58 -27.16
CA ASP A 700 7.02 -26.04 -26.96
C ASP A 700 6.51 -25.69 -25.55
N GLY A 701 5.31 -25.10 -25.52
CA GLY A 701 4.65 -24.68 -24.28
C GLY A 701 4.96 -23.25 -23.83
N LEU A 702 5.86 -22.53 -24.50
CA LEU A 702 6.07 -21.08 -24.34
C LEU A 702 5.38 -20.28 -25.46
N ARG A 703 4.95 -19.06 -25.14
CA ARG A 703 4.40 -18.08 -26.09
C ARG A 703 4.86 -16.67 -25.73
N VAL A 704 4.90 -15.77 -26.70
CA VAL A 704 5.09 -14.33 -26.48
C VAL A 704 3.77 -13.59 -26.67
N ASP A 705 3.49 -12.64 -25.79
CA ASP A 705 2.46 -11.64 -26.02
C ASP A 705 3.08 -10.50 -26.84
N GLU A 706 2.65 -10.33 -28.09
CA GLU A 706 3.26 -9.40 -29.05
C GLU A 706 3.07 -7.92 -28.68
N HIS A 707 2.17 -7.61 -27.75
CA HIS A 707 1.93 -6.24 -27.31
C HIS A 707 2.75 -5.89 -26.07
N THR A 708 2.80 -6.80 -25.09
CA THR A 708 3.46 -6.57 -23.80
C THR A 708 4.91 -7.04 -23.77
N GLY A 709 5.31 -7.92 -24.69
CA GLY A 709 6.63 -8.56 -24.68
C GLY A 709 6.77 -9.69 -23.64
N LEU A 710 5.68 -10.09 -22.97
CA LEU A 710 5.71 -11.16 -21.97
C LEU A 710 5.84 -12.53 -22.65
N VAL A 711 7.01 -13.15 -22.51
CA VAL A 711 7.22 -14.56 -22.81
C VAL A 711 6.75 -15.38 -21.61
N SER A 712 5.78 -16.27 -21.79
CA SER A 712 5.21 -17.06 -20.69
C SER A 712 4.73 -18.44 -21.12
N GLY A 713 4.62 -19.36 -20.16
CA GLY A 713 4.10 -20.71 -20.41
C GLY A 713 4.67 -21.78 -19.48
N ARG A 714 4.62 -23.04 -19.92
CA ARG A 714 5.26 -24.17 -19.25
C ARG A 714 6.04 -24.96 -20.29
N PRO A 715 7.38 -24.89 -20.32
CA PRO A 715 8.15 -25.56 -21.36
C PRO A 715 8.05 -27.08 -21.19
N SER A 716 7.89 -27.81 -22.30
CA SER A 716 7.69 -29.26 -22.29
C SER A 716 8.99 -30.08 -22.40
N ALA A 717 10.10 -29.45 -22.79
CA ALA A 717 11.40 -30.10 -23.01
C ALA A 717 12.54 -29.33 -22.33
N SER A 718 13.57 -30.07 -21.89
CA SER A 718 14.82 -29.50 -21.35
C SER A 718 15.83 -29.30 -22.49
N GLY A 719 16.76 -28.35 -22.31
CA GLY A 719 17.79 -27.98 -23.29
C GLY A 719 18.04 -26.48 -23.32
N THR A 720 19.03 -26.06 -24.12
CA THR A 720 19.33 -24.65 -24.38
C THR A 720 18.69 -24.25 -25.71
N PHE A 721 17.88 -23.20 -25.69
CA PHE A 721 17.17 -22.69 -26.86
C PHE A 721 17.58 -21.25 -27.13
N THR A 722 18.04 -20.95 -28.34
CA THR A 722 18.33 -19.57 -28.75
C THR A 722 17.16 -19.02 -29.54
N LEU A 723 16.50 -18.01 -28.97
CA LEU A 723 15.38 -17.31 -29.57
C LEU A 723 15.88 -16.09 -30.33
N THR A 724 15.24 -15.75 -31.44
CA THR A 724 15.38 -14.42 -32.04
C THR A 724 14.27 -13.54 -31.48
N THR A 725 14.65 -12.49 -30.78
CA THR A 725 13.72 -11.52 -30.17
C THR A 725 13.72 -10.22 -30.96
N GLY A 726 12.59 -9.52 -30.94
CA GLY A 726 12.46 -8.23 -31.58
C GLY A 726 11.59 -7.27 -30.79
N ALA A 727 11.93 -5.99 -30.85
CA ALA A 727 11.15 -4.89 -30.28
C ALA A 727 11.09 -3.75 -31.30
N GLY A 728 9.89 -3.26 -31.60
CA GLY A 728 9.70 -2.29 -32.68
C GLY A 728 8.73 -1.15 -32.36
N ASN A 729 8.95 -0.02 -33.04
CA ASN A 729 8.09 1.16 -33.02
C ASN A 729 7.96 1.78 -34.44
N ALA A 730 7.39 2.98 -34.56
CA ALA A 730 7.17 3.62 -35.86
C ALA A 730 8.46 3.86 -36.68
N SER A 731 9.63 3.92 -36.03
CA SER A 731 10.91 4.22 -36.67
C SER A 731 11.70 2.97 -37.08
N GLY A 732 11.40 1.81 -36.52
CA GLY A 732 12.07 0.56 -36.88
C GLY A 732 11.88 -0.56 -35.85
N THR A 733 12.58 -1.68 -36.08
CA THR A 733 12.60 -2.84 -35.18
C THR A 733 14.05 -3.17 -34.83
N ALA A 734 14.37 -3.25 -33.55
CA ALA A 734 15.61 -3.88 -33.09
C ALA A 734 15.42 -5.38 -32.94
N THR A 735 16.46 -6.13 -33.29
CA THR A 735 16.53 -7.59 -33.17
C THR A 735 17.67 -7.99 -32.26
N GLY A 736 17.46 -9.01 -31.44
CA GLY A 736 18.46 -9.59 -30.56
C GLY A 736 18.26 -11.09 -30.41
N THR A 737 19.06 -11.68 -29.52
CA THR A 737 18.94 -13.09 -29.16
C THR A 737 18.63 -13.23 -27.68
N LEU A 738 17.75 -14.16 -27.34
CA LEU A 738 17.48 -14.58 -25.97
C LEU A 738 17.79 -16.07 -25.84
N THR A 739 18.76 -16.43 -25.03
CA THR A 739 19.08 -17.81 -24.67
C THR A 739 18.17 -18.23 -23.51
N VAL A 740 17.40 -19.30 -23.69
CA VAL A 740 16.56 -19.91 -22.67
C VAL A 740 17.13 -21.27 -22.32
N ASP A 741 17.74 -21.38 -21.15
CA ASP A 741 18.23 -22.64 -20.60
C ASP A 741 17.12 -23.32 -19.79
N ILE A 742 16.67 -24.47 -20.27
CA ILE A 742 15.60 -25.25 -19.63
C ILE A 742 16.20 -26.49 -18.97
N GLY A 743 16.34 -26.45 -17.65
CA GLY A 743 16.80 -27.59 -16.87
C GLY A 743 15.71 -28.58 -16.49
N THR A 744 16.09 -29.47 -15.57
CA THR A 744 15.18 -30.40 -14.89
C THR A 744 14.96 -29.90 -13.48
N PRO A 745 13.69 -29.80 -13.00
CA PRO A 745 13.43 -29.40 -11.63
C PRO A 745 13.98 -30.44 -10.64
N PRO A 746 14.39 -30.04 -9.42
CA PRO A 746 14.73 -30.98 -8.36
C PRO A 746 13.65 -32.04 -8.13
N PRO A 747 14.03 -33.30 -7.89
CA PRO A 747 13.07 -34.36 -7.60
C PRO A 747 12.38 -34.11 -6.24
N ALA A 748 11.16 -34.61 -6.10
CA ALA A 748 10.46 -34.60 -4.82
C ALA A 748 11.33 -35.25 -3.72
N PRO A 749 11.31 -34.75 -2.47
CA PRO A 749 10.41 -33.71 -1.93
C PRO A 749 10.96 -32.27 -2.03
N TRP A 750 11.97 -32.01 -2.88
CA TRP A 750 12.52 -30.66 -3.02
C TRP A 750 11.54 -29.71 -3.73
N SER A 751 11.53 -28.47 -3.28
CA SER A 751 10.83 -27.32 -3.88
C SER A 751 11.81 -26.16 -3.98
N TYR A 752 11.47 -25.12 -4.75
CA TYR A 752 12.33 -23.96 -4.89
C TYR A 752 11.55 -22.72 -5.30
N GLY A 753 12.13 -21.56 -5.02
CA GLY A 753 11.64 -20.25 -5.41
C GLY A 753 12.44 -19.14 -4.74
N ASP A 754 12.13 -17.90 -5.11
CA ASP A 754 12.76 -16.74 -4.50
C ASP A 754 12.21 -16.50 -3.08
N LEU A 755 13.13 -16.22 -2.14
CA LEU A 755 12.83 -15.47 -0.94
C LEU A 755 12.75 -13.99 -1.36
N GLY A 756 11.58 -13.36 -1.20
CA GLY A 756 11.31 -12.00 -1.67
C GLY A 756 10.20 -11.96 -2.74
N ASP A 757 9.96 -10.77 -3.29
CA ASP A 757 8.85 -10.50 -4.21
C ASP A 757 9.35 -10.34 -5.65
N PRO A 758 9.09 -11.30 -6.56
CA PRO A 758 9.38 -11.15 -7.97
C PRO A 758 8.63 -9.96 -8.59
N VAL A 759 9.38 -9.01 -9.16
CA VAL A 759 8.87 -7.78 -9.78
C VAL A 759 9.37 -7.73 -11.23
N LEU A 760 8.49 -8.05 -12.19
CA LEU A 760 8.85 -8.18 -13.61
C LEU A 760 8.65 -6.90 -14.44
N ASP A 761 7.65 -6.07 -14.12
CA ASP A 761 7.35 -4.83 -14.88
C ASP A 761 7.29 -3.61 -13.98
N GLU A 762 8.40 -2.90 -13.89
CA GLU A 762 8.63 -1.74 -13.02
C GLU A 762 7.63 -0.60 -13.23
N ARG A 763 7.02 -0.52 -14.42
CA ARG A 763 6.02 0.51 -14.75
C ARG A 763 4.71 0.33 -13.99
N ALA A 764 4.44 -0.88 -13.50
CA ALA A 764 3.31 -1.15 -12.62
C ALA A 764 3.56 -0.67 -11.17
N PHE A 765 4.77 -0.19 -10.83
CA PHE A 765 5.21 0.05 -9.47
C PHE A 765 5.54 1.51 -9.19
N GLY A 766 5.16 1.96 -7.99
CA GLY A 766 5.48 3.31 -7.51
C GLY A 766 6.85 3.34 -6.84
N THR A 767 7.14 2.29 -6.07
CA THR A 767 8.41 2.00 -5.40
C THR A 767 8.50 0.52 -5.09
N TYR A 768 9.70 -0.05 -5.19
CA TYR A 768 9.94 -1.43 -4.78
C TYR A 768 9.75 -1.62 -3.28
N GLY A 769 9.19 -2.78 -2.91
CA GLY A 769 9.28 -3.30 -1.56
C GLY A 769 10.74 -3.54 -1.14
N VAL A 770 10.98 -3.62 0.17
CA VAL A 770 12.33 -3.84 0.73
C VAL A 770 12.92 -5.21 0.37
N VAL A 771 12.12 -6.12 -0.18
CA VAL A 771 12.50 -7.49 -0.56
C VAL A 771 12.18 -7.78 -2.03
N ALA A 772 12.09 -6.75 -2.88
CA ALA A 772 11.83 -6.94 -4.31
C ALA A 772 12.98 -7.69 -5.00
N VAL A 773 12.60 -8.56 -5.93
CA VAL A 773 13.47 -9.40 -6.75
C VAL A 773 13.15 -9.10 -8.21
N ARG A 774 14.02 -8.31 -8.86
CA ARG A 774 13.82 -7.90 -10.27
C ARG A 774 14.13 -9.00 -11.27
N THR A 775 15.09 -9.84 -10.91
CA THR A 775 15.52 -10.99 -11.71
C THR A 775 15.25 -12.24 -10.89
N PRO A 776 14.17 -12.99 -11.18
CA PRO A 776 13.85 -14.21 -10.47
C PRO A 776 14.95 -15.25 -10.60
N GLY A 777 15.20 -15.98 -9.51
CA GLY A 777 16.16 -17.06 -9.47
C GLY A 777 15.61 -18.34 -10.08
N SER A 778 16.48 -19.35 -10.15
CA SER A 778 16.10 -20.66 -10.66
C SER A 778 16.93 -21.79 -10.10
N THR A 779 16.37 -22.99 -10.04
CA THR A 779 17.06 -24.18 -9.52
C THR A 779 16.93 -25.36 -10.46
N ALA A 780 18.04 -25.86 -10.98
CA ALA A 780 18.11 -27.12 -11.74
C ALA A 780 18.65 -28.25 -10.88
N TYR A 781 18.37 -29.49 -11.30
CA TYR A 781 18.98 -30.69 -10.78
C TYR A 781 19.41 -31.62 -11.91
N ASP A 782 20.66 -32.09 -11.84
CA ASP A 782 21.17 -33.13 -12.73
C ASP A 782 22.15 -34.04 -11.98
N ALA A 783 21.97 -35.36 -12.09
CA ALA A 783 22.87 -36.40 -11.58
C ALA A 783 23.46 -36.15 -10.16
N GLY A 784 22.65 -35.67 -9.21
CA GLY A 784 23.09 -35.39 -7.83
C GLY A 784 23.59 -33.96 -7.57
N THR A 785 23.69 -33.13 -8.61
CA THR A 785 24.15 -31.74 -8.53
C THR A 785 22.98 -30.78 -8.63
N PHE A 786 22.88 -29.86 -7.68
CA PHE A 786 21.96 -28.73 -7.74
C PHE A 786 22.67 -27.54 -8.40
N THR A 787 22.04 -26.95 -9.41
CA THR A 787 22.47 -25.66 -9.97
C THR A 787 21.47 -24.61 -9.51
N VAL A 788 21.89 -23.71 -8.61
CA VAL A 788 21.03 -22.65 -8.07
C VAL A 788 21.52 -21.31 -8.61
N ARG A 789 20.74 -20.67 -9.48
CA ARG A 789 21.01 -19.31 -9.97
C ARG A 789 20.49 -18.33 -8.93
N GLY A 790 21.38 -17.43 -8.49
CA GLY A 790 21.07 -16.46 -7.46
C GLY A 790 20.04 -15.42 -7.88
N ALA A 791 19.36 -14.87 -6.88
CA ALA A 791 18.44 -13.75 -7.01
C ALA A 791 18.64 -12.78 -5.85
N GLY A 792 17.96 -11.63 -5.89
CA GLY A 792 17.87 -10.73 -4.74
C GLY A 792 19.15 -9.94 -4.41
N THR A 793 19.00 -9.03 -3.45
CA THR A 793 20.00 -8.00 -3.13
C THR A 793 20.86 -8.35 -1.91
N ASP A 794 20.28 -9.00 -0.90
CA ASP A 794 21.00 -9.45 0.29
C ASP A 794 20.18 -10.44 1.14
N LEU A 795 20.85 -11.17 2.03
CA LEU A 795 20.24 -11.94 3.13
C LEU A 795 20.05 -11.08 4.41
N THR A 796 20.20 -9.76 4.30
CA THR A 796 19.94 -8.79 5.39
C THR A 796 19.50 -7.42 4.86
N VAL A 797 18.64 -7.42 3.84
CA VAL A 797 18.17 -6.18 3.18
C VAL A 797 17.56 -5.23 4.21
N ASN A 798 18.08 -4.02 4.29
CA ASN A 798 17.70 -2.98 5.25
C ASN A 798 17.70 -3.43 6.72
N GLY A 799 18.45 -4.49 7.06
CA GLY A 799 18.40 -5.11 8.39
C GLY A 799 17.03 -5.70 8.75
N GLN A 800 16.17 -6.00 7.77
CA GLN A 800 14.80 -6.43 8.00
C GLN A 800 14.38 -7.63 7.17
N GLY A 801 14.95 -7.87 5.98
CA GLY A 801 14.53 -8.97 5.10
C GLY A 801 15.68 -9.78 4.52
N MET A 802 15.34 -10.93 3.93
CA MET A 802 16.24 -11.78 3.16
C MET A 802 15.72 -11.92 1.74
N THR A 803 16.62 -11.84 0.76
CA THR A 803 16.29 -12.07 -0.64
C THR A 803 17.28 -13.06 -1.26
N GLY A 804 16.80 -13.98 -2.09
CA GLY A 804 17.64 -14.99 -2.72
C GLY A 804 16.88 -16.20 -3.23
N GLN A 805 17.46 -16.92 -4.19
CA GLN A 805 16.89 -18.17 -4.66
C GLN A 805 17.12 -19.26 -3.62
N PHE A 806 16.06 -19.95 -3.22
CA PHE A 806 16.10 -20.96 -2.17
C PHE A 806 15.53 -22.30 -2.67
N ALA A 807 16.41 -23.29 -2.81
CA ALA A 807 16.02 -24.67 -3.07
C ALA A 807 15.94 -25.42 -1.74
N HIS A 808 14.77 -25.92 -1.37
CA HIS A 808 14.51 -26.39 -0.01
C HIS A 808 13.60 -27.61 0.06
N ARG A 809 13.57 -28.23 1.24
CA ARG A 809 12.55 -29.23 1.62
C ARG A 809 12.13 -29.00 3.07
N TYR A 810 10.99 -29.58 3.46
CA TYR A 810 10.54 -29.57 4.85
C TYR A 810 11.28 -30.60 5.69
N VAL A 811 11.65 -30.20 6.91
CA VAL A 811 12.15 -31.07 7.98
C VAL A 811 11.50 -30.66 9.31
N SER A 812 11.54 -31.53 10.31
CA SER A 812 11.06 -31.27 11.67
C SER A 812 12.08 -31.74 12.69
N GLY A 813 12.12 -31.10 13.86
CA GLY A 813 13.07 -31.43 14.92
C GLY A 813 14.51 -31.11 14.57
N ASP A 814 15.43 -31.70 15.31
CA ASP A 814 16.87 -31.49 15.14
C ASP A 814 17.35 -32.01 13.78
N CYS A 815 18.23 -31.25 13.15
CA CYS A 815 18.72 -31.55 11.81
C CYS A 815 20.18 -31.15 11.68
N GLU A 816 20.94 -32.00 11.00
CA GLU A 816 22.26 -31.69 10.49
C GLU A 816 22.18 -31.74 8.96
N PHE A 817 22.56 -30.64 8.31
CA PHE A 817 22.52 -30.51 6.86
C PHE A 817 23.91 -30.19 6.35
N THR A 818 24.38 -30.99 5.40
CA THR A 818 25.71 -30.89 4.79
C THR A 818 25.57 -30.87 3.28
N ALA A 819 26.30 -29.98 2.61
CA ALA A 819 26.39 -29.98 1.14
C ALA A 819 27.78 -29.55 0.68
N ARG A 820 28.19 -30.07 -0.48
CA ARG A 820 29.43 -29.68 -1.16
C ARG A 820 29.15 -28.50 -2.10
N LEU A 821 29.75 -27.34 -1.82
CA LEU A 821 29.79 -26.22 -2.74
C LEU A 821 30.89 -26.50 -3.77
N VAL A 822 30.49 -26.94 -4.97
CA VAL A 822 31.42 -27.42 -6.00
C VAL A 822 32.10 -26.28 -6.75
N SER A 823 31.31 -25.34 -7.27
CA SER A 823 31.80 -24.21 -8.08
C SER A 823 30.83 -23.03 -8.01
N ARG A 824 31.28 -21.88 -8.53
CA ARG A 824 30.53 -20.63 -8.66
C ARG A 824 30.84 -20.03 -10.04
N ILE A 825 29.81 -19.65 -10.79
CA ILE A 825 29.92 -19.06 -12.14
C ILE A 825 29.17 -17.72 -12.13
N GLY A 826 29.71 -16.69 -12.79
CA GLY A 826 29.12 -15.35 -12.80
C GLY A 826 29.09 -14.68 -11.42
N ALA A 827 29.93 -15.13 -10.49
CA ALA A 827 29.91 -14.69 -9.10
C ALA A 827 30.63 -13.35 -8.90
N THR A 828 30.15 -12.56 -7.94
CA THR A 828 30.74 -11.28 -7.54
C THR A 828 31.65 -11.45 -6.33
N ALA A 829 32.36 -10.39 -5.94
CA ALA A 829 33.15 -10.39 -4.70
C ALA A 829 32.29 -10.36 -3.42
N VAL A 830 30.96 -10.21 -3.56
CA VAL A 830 30.05 -9.99 -2.43
C VAL A 830 28.89 -10.97 -2.35
N ASP A 831 28.63 -11.77 -3.39
CA ASP A 831 27.57 -12.78 -3.44
C ASP A 831 27.56 -13.69 -2.20
N ARG A 832 26.39 -14.27 -1.90
CA ARG A 832 26.19 -15.12 -0.73
C ARG A 832 25.60 -16.45 -1.14
N VAL A 833 26.35 -17.51 -0.90
CA VAL A 833 25.99 -18.89 -1.28
C VAL A 833 26.14 -19.80 -0.08
N GLY A 834 25.19 -20.70 0.14
CA GLY A 834 25.40 -21.72 1.16
C GLY A 834 24.14 -22.44 1.58
N LEU A 835 24.12 -22.83 2.85
CA LEU A 835 23.04 -23.58 3.47
C LEU A 835 22.15 -22.63 4.26
N LEU A 836 20.83 -22.86 4.21
CA LEU A 836 19.84 -22.10 4.96
C LEU A 836 18.85 -23.04 5.64
N MET A 837 18.61 -22.80 6.91
CA MET A 837 17.45 -23.27 7.67
C MET A 837 16.55 -22.07 7.93
N ALA A 838 15.45 -21.96 7.17
CA ALA A 838 14.48 -20.88 7.29
C ALA A 838 13.20 -21.40 7.95
N LYS A 839 12.73 -20.70 8.97
CA LYS A 839 11.52 -21.09 9.71
C LYS A 839 10.26 -21.07 8.82
N SER A 840 10.24 -20.20 7.82
CA SER A 840 9.24 -20.16 6.75
C SER A 840 9.80 -19.55 5.47
N LEU A 841 9.00 -19.53 4.40
CA LEU A 841 9.33 -18.83 3.15
C LEU A 841 9.10 -17.32 3.19
N SER A 842 8.73 -16.77 4.35
CA SER A 842 8.72 -15.33 4.52
C SER A 842 10.17 -14.80 4.46
N PRO A 843 10.45 -13.76 3.67
CA PRO A 843 11.76 -13.13 3.69
C PRO A 843 12.05 -12.42 5.03
N PHE A 844 11.04 -12.22 5.88
CA PHE A 844 11.16 -11.53 7.16
C PHE A 844 11.32 -12.47 8.36
N ASP A 845 11.12 -13.77 8.21
CA ASP A 845 11.08 -14.71 9.35
C ASP A 845 12.49 -15.12 9.82
N GLN A 846 12.56 -15.81 10.95
CA GLN A 846 13.78 -16.32 11.55
C GLN A 846 14.49 -17.34 10.66
N ALA A 847 15.81 -17.32 10.69
CA ALA A 847 16.64 -18.23 9.90
C ALA A 847 18.03 -18.41 10.53
N ALA A 848 18.70 -19.48 10.13
CA ALA A 848 20.12 -19.71 10.36
C ALA A 848 20.78 -20.22 9.07
N GLY A 849 22.04 -19.88 8.84
CA GLY A 849 22.74 -20.26 7.62
C GLY A 849 24.22 -20.56 7.83
N ALA A 850 24.77 -21.46 7.03
CA ALA A 850 26.22 -21.57 6.83
C ALA A 850 26.51 -20.94 5.46
N ILE A 851 26.98 -19.69 5.46
CA ILE A 851 27.03 -18.84 4.26
C ILE A 851 28.47 -18.53 3.89
N VAL A 852 28.80 -18.76 2.62
CA VAL A 852 30.05 -18.33 1.99
C VAL A 852 29.80 -17.00 1.28
N THR A 853 30.49 -15.96 1.72
CA THR A 853 30.46 -14.63 1.10
C THR A 853 31.67 -14.46 0.17
N GLY A 854 31.44 -14.04 -1.07
CA GLY A 854 32.51 -13.78 -2.05
C GLY A 854 33.31 -15.02 -2.47
N GLY A 855 32.93 -16.20 -1.99
CA GLY A 855 33.62 -17.47 -2.25
C GLY A 855 34.72 -17.86 -1.28
N THR A 856 35.11 -16.95 -0.38
CA THR A 856 36.33 -17.12 0.43
C THR A 856 36.07 -17.17 1.91
N THR A 857 34.94 -16.59 2.37
CA THR A 857 34.66 -16.40 3.78
C THR A 857 33.38 -17.13 4.16
N ALA A 858 33.50 -18.23 4.88
CA ALA A 858 32.39 -18.99 5.44
C ALA A 858 32.04 -18.46 6.84
N GLN A 859 30.75 -18.21 7.08
CA GLN A 859 30.24 -17.61 8.32
C GLN A 859 28.96 -18.31 8.78
N LEU A 860 28.69 -18.27 10.09
CA LEU A 860 27.35 -18.53 10.61
C LEU A 860 26.52 -17.27 10.41
N MET A 861 25.39 -17.40 9.73
CA MET A 861 24.34 -16.40 9.69
C MET A 861 23.28 -16.76 10.72
N LEU A 862 22.92 -15.83 11.62
CA LEU A 862 21.76 -15.97 12.50
C LEU A 862 20.80 -14.80 12.34
N ARG A 863 19.52 -15.12 12.25
CA ARG A 863 18.43 -14.17 12.21
C ARG A 863 17.48 -14.49 13.37
N PRO A 864 17.70 -13.89 14.55
CA PRO A 864 17.10 -14.35 15.79
C PRO A 864 15.65 -13.91 16.00
N VAL A 865 15.18 -12.88 15.28
CA VAL A 865 13.84 -12.31 15.41
C VAL A 865 13.24 -12.01 14.03
N VAL A 866 11.91 -12.03 13.96
CA VAL A 866 11.14 -11.63 12.77
C VAL A 866 11.40 -10.15 12.48
N ALA A 867 11.57 -9.80 11.20
CA ALA A 867 11.86 -8.46 10.72
C ALA A 867 13.09 -7.78 11.39
N GLY A 868 14.02 -8.56 11.95
CA GLY A 868 15.29 -8.06 12.50
C GLY A 868 16.47 -8.26 11.57
N PRO A 869 17.68 -7.80 11.92
CA PRO A 869 18.87 -7.98 11.08
C PRO A 869 19.36 -9.43 11.11
N SER A 870 20.03 -9.85 10.04
CA SER A 870 20.79 -11.11 10.04
C SER A 870 22.24 -10.80 10.44
N ALA A 871 22.71 -11.41 11.53
CA ALA A 871 24.09 -11.29 12.00
C ALA A 871 24.97 -12.37 11.36
N PHE A 872 26.16 -12.00 10.91
CA PHE A 872 27.15 -12.89 10.32
C PHE A 872 28.37 -12.97 11.24
N THR A 873 28.64 -14.16 11.78
CA THR A 873 29.69 -14.40 12.78
C THR A 873 30.67 -15.44 12.27
N GLY A 874 31.95 -15.26 12.62
CA GLY A 874 33.07 -16.08 12.14
C GLY A 874 33.70 -15.51 10.87
N ASP A 875 34.90 -15.99 10.55
CA ASP A 875 35.74 -15.52 9.44
C ASP A 875 36.48 -16.67 8.73
N GLY A 876 35.96 -17.90 8.85
CA GLY A 876 36.57 -19.12 8.34
C GLY A 876 36.89 -19.02 6.84
N ARG A 877 38.17 -19.18 6.50
CA ARG A 877 38.62 -19.14 5.11
C ARG A 877 38.37 -20.48 4.43
N VAL A 878 37.79 -20.45 3.22
CA VAL A 878 37.51 -21.64 2.41
C VAL A 878 38.00 -21.46 0.98
N THR A 879 38.34 -22.58 0.34
CA THR A 879 38.57 -22.69 -1.11
C THR A 879 37.56 -23.68 -1.69
N LEU A 880 37.14 -23.48 -2.94
CA LEU A 880 36.22 -24.40 -3.61
C LEU A 880 36.99 -25.55 -4.30
N PRO A 881 36.46 -26.78 -4.31
CA PRO A 881 35.22 -27.20 -3.66
C PRO A 881 35.38 -27.31 -2.13
N CYS A 882 34.33 -26.96 -1.38
CA CYS A 882 34.29 -27.15 0.06
C CYS A 882 32.96 -27.77 0.52
N LEU A 883 32.98 -28.44 1.66
CA LEU A 883 31.77 -28.87 2.36
C LEU A 883 31.37 -27.81 3.38
N LEU A 884 30.08 -27.53 3.44
CA LEU A 884 29.44 -26.75 4.49
C LEU A 884 28.57 -27.66 5.32
N ARG A 885 28.49 -27.40 6.63
CA ARG A 885 27.56 -28.06 7.55
C ARG A 885 26.86 -27.02 8.40
N LEU A 886 25.55 -27.15 8.51
CA LEU A 886 24.70 -26.41 9.43
C LEU A 886 23.92 -27.40 10.30
N LYS A 887 24.04 -27.26 11.61
CA LYS A 887 23.41 -28.12 12.60
C LYS A 887 22.47 -27.31 13.49
N ARG A 888 21.26 -27.83 13.71
CA ARG A 888 20.29 -27.35 14.71
C ARG A 888 20.10 -28.40 15.80
N THR A 889 20.19 -27.97 17.05
CA THR A 889 19.79 -28.73 18.25
C THR A 889 18.92 -27.85 19.14
N GLY A 890 17.60 -28.11 19.17
CA GLY A 890 16.62 -27.21 19.78
C GLY A 890 16.71 -25.80 19.19
N THR A 891 17.01 -24.80 20.01
CA THR A 891 17.20 -23.40 19.56
C THR A 891 18.64 -23.06 19.20
N ALA A 892 19.59 -23.98 19.39
CA ALA A 892 21.00 -23.78 19.11
C ALA A 892 21.36 -24.16 17.66
N PHE A 893 22.23 -23.37 17.05
CA PHE A 893 22.74 -23.53 15.70
C PHE A 893 24.26 -23.48 15.69
N ALA A 894 24.89 -24.39 14.96
CA ALA A 894 26.33 -24.41 14.75
C ALA A 894 26.65 -24.60 13.26
N ALA A 895 27.60 -23.82 12.76
CA ALA A 895 28.09 -23.94 11.39
C ALA A 895 29.55 -24.40 11.38
N ALA A 896 29.89 -25.25 10.42
CA ALA A 896 31.26 -25.72 10.19
C ALA A 896 31.53 -25.83 8.68
N ALA A 897 32.81 -25.78 8.29
CA ALA A 897 33.25 -26.01 6.93
C ALA A 897 34.38 -27.05 6.89
N SER A 898 34.56 -27.69 5.74
CA SER A 898 35.67 -28.61 5.46
C SER A 898 36.19 -28.40 4.05
N THR A 899 37.51 -28.33 3.89
CA THR A 899 38.22 -28.21 2.61
C THR A 899 38.93 -29.50 2.20
N ASP A 900 38.81 -30.55 3.00
CA ASP A 900 39.44 -31.87 2.83
C ASP A 900 38.38 -32.98 2.75
N ASP A 901 37.24 -32.64 2.14
CA ASP A 901 36.12 -33.54 1.87
C ASP A 901 35.54 -34.26 3.11
N GLY A 902 35.51 -33.56 4.24
CA GLY A 902 34.83 -33.98 5.45
C GLY A 902 35.73 -34.74 6.42
N ALA A 903 37.01 -34.91 6.09
CA ALA A 903 38.00 -35.49 6.99
C ALA A 903 38.21 -34.60 8.22
N THR A 904 38.29 -33.28 8.02
CA THR A 904 38.41 -32.29 9.10
C THR A 904 37.31 -31.23 9.00
N TRP A 905 36.61 -30.99 10.10
CA TRP A 905 35.60 -29.94 10.21
C TRP A 905 36.11 -28.79 11.06
N VAL A 906 36.21 -27.61 10.45
CA VAL A 906 36.55 -26.35 11.14
C VAL A 906 35.26 -25.69 11.60
N PRO A 907 35.02 -25.51 12.92
CA PRO A 907 33.89 -24.73 13.41
C PRO A 907 33.98 -23.29 12.93
N LEU A 908 32.87 -22.73 12.44
CA LEU A 908 32.78 -21.33 12.02
C LEU A 908 32.32 -20.45 13.18
N ALA A 909 31.17 -20.80 13.76
CA ALA A 909 30.57 -20.18 14.95
C ALA A 909 29.36 -20.99 15.42
N GLU A 910 28.88 -20.67 16.61
CA GLU A 910 27.64 -21.16 17.20
C GLU A 910 26.80 -20.01 17.77
N GLY A 911 25.50 -20.23 17.93
CA GLY A 911 24.61 -19.30 18.60
C GLY A 911 23.18 -19.82 18.65
N THR A 912 22.24 -19.00 19.10
CA THR A 912 20.85 -19.43 19.30
C THR A 912 19.86 -18.55 18.55
N VAL A 913 18.75 -19.17 18.14
CA VAL A 913 17.53 -18.48 17.70
C VAL A 913 16.41 -18.90 18.66
N PRO A 914 16.22 -18.18 19.78
CA PRO A 914 15.33 -18.62 20.86
C PRO A 914 13.90 -18.91 20.41
N GLY A 915 13.40 -18.12 19.45
CA GLY A 915 12.03 -18.28 18.94
C GLY A 915 11.87 -19.31 17.81
N PHE A 916 12.92 -20.02 17.38
CA PHE A 916 12.82 -20.92 16.21
C PHE A 916 11.79 -22.05 16.44
N GLY A 917 11.71 -22.57 17.67
CA GLY A 917 10.77 -23.62 18.09
C GLY A 917 11.03 -24.98 17.43
N ASP A 918 10.11 -25.95 17.62
CA ASP A 918 10.22 -27.34 17.10
C ASP A 918 9.31 -27.64 15.91
N ALA A 919 8.63 -26.62 15.40
CA ALA A 919 7.77 -26.78 14.23
C ALA A 919 8.58 -27.13 12.98
N PRO A 920 7.92 -27.70 11.95
CA PRO A 920 8.56 -27.92 10.66
C PRO A 920 9.14 -26.63 10.06
N TYR A 921 10.32 -26.71 9.48
CA TYR A 921 11.04 -25.61 8.85
C TYR A 921 11.64 -26.06 7.50
N HIS A 922 12.10 -25.08 6.73
CA HIS A 922 12.73 -25.30 5.44
C HIS A 922 14.23 -25.42 5.62
N VAL A 923 14.83 -26.49 5.09
CA VAL A 923 16.29 -26.65 5.00
C VAL A 923 16.70 -26.77 3.55
N GLY A 924 17.78 -26.12 3.15
CA GLY A 924 18.20 -26.15 1.76
C GLY A 924 19.35 -25.24 1.37
N LEU A 925 19.47 -25.04 0.07
CA LEU A 925 20.54 -24.27 -0.59
C LEU A 925 20.02 -22.87 -0.92
N VAL A 926 20.76 -21.84 -0.52
CA VAL A 926 20.43 -20.44 -0.83
C VAL A 926 21.53 -19.79 -1.67
N VAL A 927 21.13 -19.02 -2.67
CA VAL A 927 22.03 -18.19 -3.47
C VAL A 927 21.44 -16.79 -3.61
N CYS A 928 22.19 -15.80 -3.12
CA CYS A 928 21.91 -14.38 -3.29
C CYS A 928 23.00 -13.78 -4.17
N SER A 929 22.63 -13.23 -5.34
CA SER A 929 23.59 -12.61 -6.27
C SER A 929 24.20 -11.34 -5.69
N ARG A 930 23.43 -10.64 -4.85
CA ARG A 930 23.70 -9.29 -4.35
C ARG A 930 23.93 -8.26 -5.44
N ASP A 931 23.33 -8.52 -6.59
CA ASP A 931 23.20 -7.56 -7.65
C ASP A 931 21.70 -7.32 -7.88
N PRO A 932 21.18 -6.16 -7.45
CA PRO A 932 19.77 -5.84 -7.62
C PRO A 932 19.37 -5.63 -9.09
N LEU A 933 20.34 -5.50 -10.00
CA LEU A 933 20.15 -5.15 -11.41
C LEU A 933 20.71 -6.21 -12.38
N ALA A 934 21.48 -7.20 -11.92
CA ALA A 934 22.03 -8.23 -12.80
C ALA A 934 20.91 -9.11 -13.39
N PRO A 935 20.97 -9.39 -14.70
CA PRO A 935 20.11 -10.36 -15.36
C PRO A 935 20.38 -11.83 -14.99
#